data_AF-F9D5G1-F1
#
_entry.id   AF-F9D5G1-F1
#
_cell.length_a   1.000
_cell.length_b   1.000
_cell.length_c   1.000
_cell.angle_alpha   90.00
_cell.angle_beta   90.00
_cell.angle_gamma   90.00
#
_symmetry.space_group_name_H-M   'P 1'
#
loop_
_entity.id
_entity.type
_entity.pdbx_description
1 polymer ?
#
loop_
_entity_poly.entity_id
_entity_poly.type
_entity_poly.pdbx_seq_one_letter_code
_entity_poly.pdbx_strand_id
1 'polypeptide(L)'
;MTFRTLLLTMLCACGGTSLHAQGLYDVSEAYLNNYDFDSGYDYAVGETGNVAQEIRDVAGWTKDISVDYTITGTYQIGTAKTFNGAAVPATAHDGTTAGGVLALSTGWGQMLKFYQEVTLPAGSYKLASAFYNGGDKTPGGSLVAWIPASGPAVQSALTEFAVRVWTPDTLSFTLTAPTKGRIQVGFLATVNKGSGNLAKVSLDYVRLLRTTPMGSADVDLKKQALAADIAAATARLGEATGEAAATFRAAIAAAQAVHDNASATLADVNEALMQLAEAVEIFSWASPTGEKPTVTTNKRFARGATMAFGRLTVSGKDVVEQGFCWSTSPEPTINDSRTTNFLNHKGSIYWIQGLTPATRYYMRAYAITRGKQVGYGDVIKFYTIPKGRLGYTMRDGGDAEARTRIDAAMKAAVNWWNNLTSIQGVTFNVGHNPGTPTADCSYGGYIRVGSNTSYQRTGTMLHEMAHGVGVGTHNPWWDGEMRSNGNRGLWLGDRATEVLRFWDNSETATVNGDNMHFWPYGINGAFEDDGSDALYIIQSLLVQAFGEDGLPPSGGFATPAYSLDQEDDTRYYLKNESPDNGLYSAYMVERADGSVALRELAGEEAAANDSAAWNVTFDPARSFYAFRNVGTGRYLTYVPATAAITTTTAATPTANMLFHLMRSRKDVLQGSKLRGYWIIRNTGAESPNAMSARNGSDVGTSTYSLANSATAQRWLVLDQSQMGELETLAMTGYARQLTDYVALVKKLRATPHTEDAPGTDQALDDRLAAVEAQQATATTSAQLAALLGEARSAGFDFLANATPKSMAQPFDLTFMIQNAGMDKLDGWSGTPALGHSAAEFYQSTFNFSQTLAHLPAGCYQLKAQAFQRPGSAADAYTAYAAGTDKVTTYLYLGPKSVKVKQAVADAQTAKLGVGSESTLASTPATYIPNDMQSASAYFGRGLYDNEVFADLEADDASLRLGIRCGSSDNMYWTIFDNFRLYYYGSLTADVVAGIRDVQPRAATPADNVYTLDGRLVRRHAKSLEGLPRGIYIVGGKKVVR
;
A
#
# COMPACT_ATOMS: atom_id res chain seq x y z
N MET A 1 44.41 18.76 -2.25
CA MET A 1 45.49 17.74 -2.29
C MET A 1 46.82 18.42 -2.05
N THR A 2 47.71 17.77 -1.30
CA THR A 2 48.98 18.31 -0.80
C THR A 2 50.11 18.33 -1.83
N PHE A 3 50.85 19.45 -1.83
CA PHE A 3 52.12 19.75 -2.51
C PHE A 3 53.08 18.57 -2.67
N ARG A 4 53.61 18.40 -3.90
CA ARG A 4 54.99 17.96 -4.16
C ARG A 4 55.45 18.44 -5.54
N THR A 5 56.19 19.54 -5.55
CA THR A 5 56.94 20.06 -6.70
C THR A 5 58.43 19.94 -6.37
N LEU A 6 59.19 19.24 -7.22
CA LEU A 6 60.66 19.25 -7.42
C LEU A 6 60.96 18.03 -8.32
N LEU A 7 61.82 18.01 -9.35
CA LEU A 7 62.91 18.86 -9.81
C LEU A 7 63.35 18.25 -11.17
N LEU A 8 63.52 19.04 -12.25
CA LEU A 8 64.69 18.98 -13.15
C LEU A 8 64.55 19.94 -14.34
N THR A 9 65.40 20.96 -14.36
CA THR A 9 65.82 21.67 -15.57
C THR A 9 67.35 21.80 -15.57
N MET A 10 67.88 21.93 -16.78
CA MET A 10 69.27 22.17 -17.21
C MET A 10 70.18 20.96 -17.43
N LEU A 11 70.46 20.70 -18.71
CA LEU A 11 71.82 20.92 -19.23
C LEU A 11 71.77 21.24 -20.73
N CYS A 12 72.41 22.35 -21.12
CA CYS A 12 72.58 22.77 -22.50
C CYS A 12 74.04 22.55 -22.94
N ALA A 13 74.20 22.16 -24.21
CA ALA A 13 75.36 22.29 -25.11
C ALA A 13 76.64 21.47 -24.84
N CYS A 14 76.93 20.53 -25.75
CA CYS A 14 78.18 20.47 -26.52
C CYS A 14 78.02 19.57 -27.76
N GLY A 15 78.64 19.98 -28.87
CA GLY A 15 78.35 19.53 -30.24
C GLY A 15 78.75 18.11 -30.62
N GLY A 16 78.14 17.66 -31.72
CA GLY A 16 78.47 16.45 -32.44
C GLY A 16 77.57 16.34 -33.67
N THR A 17 78.12 16.64 -34.85
CA THR A 17 77.47 16.42 -36.14
C THR A 17 77.30 14.92 -36.39
N SER A 18 76.05 14.44 -36.40
CA SER A 18 75.66 13.18 -37.05
C SER A 18 74.29 13.35 -37.70
N LEU A 19 74.20 13.06 -39.00
CA LEU A 19 72.93 12.95 -39.71
C LEU A 19 72.04 11.92 -38.98
N HIS A 20 71.00 12.40 -38.29
CA HIS A 20 69.94 11.57 -37.72
C HIS A 20 68.68 11.66 -38.60
N ALA A 21 68.10 10.52 -38.94
CA ALA A 21 66.73 10.43 -39.41
C ALA A 21 65.81 11.16 -38.41
N GLN A 22 64.98 12.09 -38.90
CA GLN A 22 64.11 12.89 -38.04
C GLN A 22 63.13 11.99 -37.27
N GLY A 23 63.29 11.91 -35.94
CA GLY A 23 62.30 11.29 -35.05
C GLY A 23 61.03 12.16 -34.99
N LEU A 24 59.86 11.51 -34.89
CA LEU A 24 58.60 12.21 -34.64
C LEU A 24 58.57 12.71 -33.19
N TYR A 25 58.01 13.90 -32.98
CA TYR A 25 57.77 14.47 -31.65
C TYR A 25 56.38 14.10 -31.17
N ASP A 26 56.27 13.56 -29.96
CA ASP A 26 54.99 13.32 -29.30
C ASP A 26 54.43 14.64 -28.77
N VAL A 27 53.25 15.02 -29.24
CA VAL A 27 52.54 16.23 -28.84
C VAL A 27 51.18 15.91 -28.21
N SER A 28 50.96 14.65 -27.82
CA SER A 28 49.69 14.17 -27.26
C SER A 28 49.27 14.97 -26.04
N GLU A 29 50.16 15.09 -25.05
CA GLU A 29 49.89 15.82 -23.80
C GLU A 29 49.59 17.32 -24.01
N ALA A 30 50.08 17.91 -25.10
CA ALA A 30 49.76 19.29 -25.43
C ALA A 30 48.33 19.49 -25.92
N TYR A 31 47.74 18.49 -26.58
CA TYR A 31 46.51 18.65 -27.35
C TYR A 31 45.38 17.71 -26.96
N LEU A 32 45.68 16.62 -26.27
CA LEU A 32 44.72 15.61 -25.85
C LEU A 32 44.79 15.43 -24.34
N ASN A 33 43.62 15.26 -23.73
CA ASN A 33 43.48 14.91 -22.32
C ASN A 33 43.22 13.42 -22.18
N ASN A 34 43.84 12.77 -21.18
CA ASN A 34 43.63 11.34 -20.87
C ASN A 34 43.65 10.45 -22.14
N TYR A 35 44.66 10.67 -22.99
CA TYR A 35 44.79 10.01 -24.29
C TYR A 35 45.32 8.57 -24.16
N ASP A 36 45.90 8.24 -23.02
CA ASP A 36 46.35 6.92 -22.60
C ASP A 36 45.31 6.18 -21.73
N PHE A 37 44.26 6.87 -21.27
CA PHE A 37 43.23 6.33 -20.36
C PHE A 37 43.80 5.92 -18.99
N ASP A 38 44.90 6.53 -18.56
CA ASP A 38 45.60 6.21 -17.31
C ASP A 38 44.98 6.86 -16.07
N SER A 39 43.84 7.53 -16.22
CA SER A 39 43.14 8.18 -15.11
C SER A 39 41.61 8.02 -15.22
N GLY A 40 40.93 8.16 -14.07
CA GLY A 40 39.47 8.10 -14.01
C GLY A 40 38.90 6.72 -14.35
N TYR A 41 39.45 5.66 -13.75
CA TYR A 41 39.00 4.28 -13.97
C TYR A 41 37.57 4.07 -13.44
N ASP A 42 36.68 3.60 -14.31
CA ASP A 42 35.37 3.06 -13.89
C ASP A 42 35.54 1.75 -13.11
N TYR A 43 36.59 0.98 -13.45
CA TYR A 43 36.86 -0.34 -12.89
C TYR A 43 38.35 -0.49 -12.55
N ALA A 44 38.66 -0.45 -11.26
CA ALA A 44 40.04 -0.50 -10.75
C ALA A 44 40.52 -1.95 -10.50
N VAL A 45 41.83 -2.10 -10.23
CA VAL A 45 42.43 -3.35 -9.76
C VAL A 45 41.77 -3.81 -8.45
N GLY A 46 41.42 -5.09 -8.37
CA GLY A 46 40.73 -5.69 -7.22
C GLY A 46 39.23 -5.89 -7.45
N GLU A 47 38.64 -5.25 -8.46
CA GLU A 47 37.26 -5.52 -8.86
C GLU A 47 37.11 -6.84 -9.64
N THR A 48 35.95 -7.47 -9.49
CA THR A 48 35.61 -8.76 -10.10
C THR A 48 34.19 -8.74 -10.68
N GLY A 49 33.85 -9.76 -11.48
CA GLY A 49 32.53 -9.89 -12.14
C GLY A 49 32.51 -9.35 -13.57
N ASN A 50 31.35 -9.45 -14.23
CA ASN A 50 31.18 -9.08 -15.64
C ASN A 50 30.23 -7.88 -15.79
N VAL A 51 30.64 -6.90 -16.59
CA VAL A 51 29.79 -5.82 -17.07
C VAL A 51 29.04 -6.29 -18.32
N ALA A 52 27.74 -6.55 -18.16
CA ALA A 52 26.90 -7.08 -19.24
C ALA A 52 26.41 -6.01 -20.22
N GLN A 53 26.15 -4.79 -19.74
CA GLN A 53 25.68 -3.65 -20.53
C GLN A 53 25.86 -2.37 -19.70
N GLU A 54 26.65 -1.41 -20.20
CA GLU A 54 26.87 -0.15 -19.49
C GLU A 54 27.58 0.90 -20.38
N ILE A 55 27.12 2.15 -20.35
CA ILE A 55 27.74 3.24 -21.11
C ILE A 55 28.28 4.26 -20.14
N ARG A 56 29.61 4.23 -19.93
CA ARG A 56 30.32 5.22 -19.12
C ARG A 56 30.81 6.40 -19.95
N ASP A 57 30.85 7.57 -19.31
CA ASP A 57 31.58 8.72 -19.83
C ASP A 57 33.07 8.48 -19.65
N VAL A 58 33.88 8.95 -20.59
CA VAL A 58 35.33 8.77 -20.56
C VAL A 58 35.96 10.11 -20.21
N ALA A 59 36.68 10.18 -19.10
CA ALA A 59 37.33 11.40 -18.65
C ALA A 59 38.22 11.98 -19.77
N GLY A 60 38.05 13.27 -20.08
CA GLY A 60 38.78 13.96 -21.15
C GLY A 60 38.20 13.79 -22.56
N TRP A 61 37.20 12.95 -22.77
CA TRP A 61 36.64 12.65 -24.10
C TRP A 61 35.13 12.93 -24.20
N THR A 62 34.71 13.59 -25.28
CA THR A 62 33.29 13.82 -25.56
C THR A 62 32.66 12.57 -26.14
N LYS A 63 31.59 12.08 -25.51
CA LYS A 63 30.79 10.93 -25.96
C LYS A 63 29.89 11.32 -27.14
N ASP A 64 29.97 10.57 -28.25
CA ASP A 64 29.10 10.69 -29.43
C ASP A 64 28.46 9.33 -29.75
N ILE A 65 27.60 8.89 -28.83
CA ILE A 65 26.96 7.57 -28.85
C ILE A 65 25.46 7.77 -28.71
N SER A 66 24.70 7.22 -29.65
CA SER A 66 23.23 7.35 -29.70
C SER A 66 22.48 6.09 -29.25
N VAL A 67 23.19 5.03 -28.88
CA VAL A 67 22.62 3.77 -28.39
C VAL A 67 22.70 3.68 -26.87
N ASP A 68 21.81 2.91 -26.25
CA ASP A 68 21.69 2.75 -24.79
C ASP A 68 21.94 1.31 -24.29
N TYR A 69 22.31 0.37 -25.20
CA TYR A 69 22.49 -1.05 -24.90
C TYR A 69 23.87 -1.66 -25.22
N THR A 70 24.92 -0.85 -25.08
CA THR A 70 26.30 -1.24 -25.45
C THR A 70 27.25 -1.13 -24.26
N ILE A 71 28.55 -1.41 -24.45
CA ILE A 71 29.56 -1.31 -23.40
C ILE A 71 30.65 -0.30 -23.75
N THR A 72 30.83 0.69 -22.86
CA THR A 72 31.98 1.61 -22.80
C THR A 72 32.42 1.80 -21.36
N GLY A 73 33.72 1.87 -21.12
CA GLY A 73 34.28 2.28 -19.82
C GLY A 73 35.80 2.16 -19.74
N THR A 74 36.40 2.86 -18.79
CA THR A 74 37.84 2.83 -18.52
C THR A 74 38.16 1.75 -17.49
N TYR A 75 39.09 0.85 -17.85
CA TYR A 75 39.48 -0.27 -17.00
C TYR A 75 40.96 -0.14 -16.68
N GLN A 76 41.31 -0.28 -15.41
CA GLN A 76 42.71 -0.31 -15.00
C GLN A 76 43.35 -1.63 -15.43
N ILE A 77 44.56 -1.56 -16.00
CA ILE A 77 45.34 -2.75 -16.35
C ILE A 77 45.55 -3.62 -15.11
N GLY A 78 45.28 -4.92 -15.26
CA GLY A 78 45.37 -5.89 -14.16
C GLY A 78 44.08 -6.10 -13.35
N THR A 79 42.97 -5.41 -13.66
CA THR A 79 41.67 -5.73 -13.05
C THR A 79 41.14 -7.11 -13.48
N ALA A 80 40.42 -7.80 -12.58
CA ALA A 80 39.74 -9.06 -12.88
C ALA A 80 38.30 -8.84 -13.39
N LYS A 81 37.86 -7.57 -13.50
CA LYS A 81 36.59 -7.19 -14.11
C LYS A 81 36.60 -7.53 -15.61
N THR A 82 35.52 -8.12 -16.09
CA THR A 82 35.32 -8.41 -17.51
C THR A 82 34.23 -7.53 -18.11
N PHE A 83 34.28 -7.32 -19.42
CA PHE A 83 33.29 -6.54 -20.17
C PHE A 83 32.74 -7.39 -21.31
N ASN A 84 31.43 -7.62 -21.33
CA ASN A 84 30.80 -8.59 -22.23
C ASN A 84 31.47 -9.97 -22.23
N GLY A 85 31.99 -10.41 -21.09
CA GLY A 85 32.75 -11.66 -20.92
C GLY A 85 34.18 -11.63 -21.51
N ALA A 86 34.64 -10.50 -22.06
CA ALA A 86 36.04 -10.31 -22.46
C ALA A 86 36.87 -9.78 -21.28
N ALA A 87 38.11 -10.27 -21.18
CA ALA A 87 39.07 -9.73 -20.24
C ALA A 87 39.83 -8.55 -20.86
N VAL A 88 40.21 -7.58 -20.04
CA VAL A 88 41.17 -6.54 -20.41
C VAL A 88 42.59 -7.13 -20.47
N PRO A 89 43.53 -6.51 -21.22
CA PRO A 89 44.89 -7.02 -21.34
C PRO A 89 45.66 -6.97 -20.00
N ALA A 90 46.62 -7.89 -19.84
CA ALA A 90 47.49 -7.93 -18.67
C ALA A 90 48.58 -6.85 -18.67
N THR A 91 48.91 -6.31 -19.85
CA THR A 91 49.88 -5.22 -20.04
C THR A 91 49.34 -4.24 -21.08
N ALA A 92 49.69 -2.97 -20.94
CA ALA A 92 49.48 -1.92 -21.92
C ALA A 92 50.14 -2.26 -23.26
N HIS A 93 49.84 -1.48 -24.30
CA HIS A 93 50.45 -1.66 -25.61
C HIS A 93 51.99 -1.56 -25.59
N ASP A 94 52.52 -0.67 -24.75
CA ASP A 94 53.97 -0.46 -24.57
C ASP A 94 54.65 -1.50 -23.66
N GLY A 95 53.88 -2.46 -23.14
CA GLY A 95 54.35 -3.54 -22.28
C GLY A 95 54.34 -3.22 -20.77
N THR A 96 53.89 -2.03 -20.36
CA THR A 96 53.76 -1.68 -18.94
C THR A 96 52.62 -2.44 -18.26
N THR A 97 52.74 -2.66 -16.95
CA THR A 97 51.71 -3.32 -16.11
C THR A 97 50.85 -2.32 -15.33
N ALA A 98 51.00 -1.03 -15.61
CA ALA A 98 50.27 0.07 -14.99
C ALA A 98 49.53 0.85 -16.08
N GLY A 99 48.56 1.67 -15.68
CA GLY A 99 47.74 2.44 -16.61
C GLY A 99 46.35 1.85 -16.83
N GLY A 100 45.65 2.32 -17.87
CA GLY A 100 44.30 1.91 -18.19
C GLY A 100 44.04 1.69 -19.68
N VAL A 101 42.84 1.22 -19.98
CA VAL A 101 42.36 1.00 -21.35
C VAL A 101 40.89 1.40 -21.45
N LEU A 102 40.48 1.86 -22.64
CA LEU A 102 39.07 2.07 -22.96
C LEU A 102 38.46 0.79 -23.53
N ALA A 103 37.61 0.11 -22.77
CA ALA A 103 36.90 -1.08 -23.21
C ALA A 103 35.66 -0.72 -24.06
N LEU A 104 35.53 -1.37 -25.22
CA LEU A 104 34.49 -1.11 -26.22
C LEU A 104 33.90 -2.42 -26.74
N SER A 105 32.58 -2.57 -26.66
CA SER A 105 31.86 -3.71 -27.23
C SER A 105 30.46 -3.31 -27.68
N THR A 106 30.15 -3.58 -28.95
CA THR A 106 28.83 -3.32 -29.55
C THR A 106 28.44 -4.37 -30.60
N GLY A 107 27.23 -4.27 -31.14
CA GLY A 107 26.71 -5.13 -32.21
C GLY A 107 25.80 -4.36 -33.18
N TRP A 108 25.12 -5.08 -34.08
CA TRP A 108 24.05 -4.58 -34.95
C TRP A 108 24.42 -3.33 -35.78
N GLY A 109 25.64 -3.30 -36.33
CA GLY A 109 26.08 -2.18 -37.15
C GLY A 109 26.34 -0.88 -36.38
N GLN A 110 26.28 -0.89 -35.05
CA GLN A 110 26.37 0.31 -34.23
C GLN A 110 27.82 0.82 -34.11
N MET A 111 27.94 2.10 -33.74
CA MET A 111 29.19 2.82 -33.59
C MET A 111 29.31 3.38 -32.18
N LEU A 112 30.46 3.15 -31.55
CA LEU A 112 30.85 3.75 -30.27
C LEU A 112 31.92 4.80 -30.56
N LYS A 113 31.59 6.09 -30.46
CA LYS A 113 32.52 7.17 -30.77
C LYS A 113 32.79 8.02 -29.55
N PHE A 114 34.07 8.35 -29.39
CA PHE A 114 34.56 9.37 -28.48
C PHE A 114 35.44 10.33 -29.27
N TYR A 115 35.38 11.61 -28.95
CA TYR A 115 36.22 12.60 -29.62
C TYR A 115 36.71 13.71 -28.69
N GLN A 116 37.83 14.31 -29.06
CA GLN A 116 38.28 15.60 -28.52
C GLN A 116 38.34 16.61 -29.64
N GLU A 117 37.74 17.80 -29.42
CA GLU A 117 37.93 18.92 -30.33
C GLU A 117 39.30 19.54 -30.06
N VAL A 118 40.12 19.66 -31.11
CA VAL A 118 41.46 20.23 -31.03
C VAL A 118 41.68 21.20 -32.17
N THR A 119 42.50 22.22 -31.92
CA THR A 119 43.07 23.04 -32.99
C THR A 119 44.54 22.71 -33.09
N LEU A 120 44.94 22.15 -34.23
CA LEU A 120 46.32 21.74 -34.47
C LEU A 120 47.01 22.76 -35.37
N PRO A 121 48.25 23.19 -35.09
CA PRO A 121 48.99 24.06 -35.99
C PRO A 121 49.34 23.35 -37.30
N ALA A 122 49.79 24.12 -38.30
CA ALA A 122 50.30 23.57 -39.54
C ALA A 122 51.43 22.55 -39.26
N GLY A 123 51.40 21.42 -39.95
CA GLY A 123 52.36 20.33 -39.74
C GLY A 123 51.90 19.00 -40.31
N SER A 124 52.82 18.05 -40.36
CA SER A 124 52.51 16.65 -40.71
C SER A 124 52.39 15.83 -39.43
N TYR A 125 51.23 15.22 -39.26
CA TYR A 125 50.83 14.48 -38.06
C TYR A 125 50.70 13.00 -38.35
N LYS A 126 50.94 12.20 -37.32
CA LYS A 126 50.65 10.79 -37.24
C LYS A 126 49.82 10.55 -35.98
N LEU A 127 48.59 10.07 -36.15
CA LEU A 127 47.74 9.63 -35.04
C LEU A 127 47.90 8.11 -34.91
N ALA A 128 48.49 7.65 -33.82
CA ALA A 128 48.66 6.23 -33.52
C ALA A 128 47.73 5.82 -32.37
N SER A 129 47.28 4.57 -32.39
CA SER A 129 46.48 3.94 -31.34
C SER A 129 46.68 2.43 -31.40
N ALA A 130 46.29 1.69 -30.36
CA ALA A 130 46.34 0.24 -30.38
C ALA A 130 45.10 -0.38 -29.75
N PHE A 131 44.64 -1.50 -30.32
CA PHE A 131 43.46 -2.22 -29.87
C PHE A 131 43.81 -3.64 -29.47
N TYR A 132 43.50 -4.05 -28.25
CA TYR A 132 43.59 -5.43 -27.78
C TYR A 132 42.22 -6.10 -27.84
N ASN A 133 42.10 -7.22 -28.54
CA ASN A 133 40.84 -7.98 -28.58
C ASN A 133 40.79 -9.04 -27.47
N GLY A 134 40.04 -8.77 -26.40
CA GLY A 134 39.82 -9.69 -25.28
C GLY A 134 38.77 -10.78 -25.55
N GLY A 135 38.06 -10.69 -26.68
CA GLY A 135 37.05 -11.67 -27.11
C GLY A 135 37.62 -12.89 -27.83
N ASP A 136 36.76 -13.58 -28.58
CA ASP A 136 37.07 -14.78 -29.37
C ASP A 136 36.67 -14.64 -30.86
N LYS A 137 36.17 -13.47 -31.28
CA LYS A 137 35.81 -13.14 -32.66
C LYS A 137 36.68 -11.99 -33.16
N THR A 138 36.98 -11.97 -34.45
CA THR A 138 37.84 -10.94 -35.09
C THR A 138 37.11 -9.78 -35.77
N PRO A 139 35.87 -9.88 -36.30
CA PRO A 139 35.26 -8.76 -37.03
C PRO A 139 34.98 -7.54 -36.13
N GLY A 140 35.38 -6.35 -36.58
CA GLY A 140 35.11 -5.09 -35.89
C GLY A 140 36.00 -3.98 -36.44
N GLY A 141 35.48 -2.76 -36.55
CA GLY A 141 36.18 -1.65 -37.17
C GLY A 141 36.73 -0.65 -36.17
N SER A 142 37.92 -0.09 -36.45
CA SER A 142 38.42 1.08 -35.73
C SER A 142 37.70 2.34 -36.23
N LEU A 143 37.28 3.19 -35.31
CA LEU A 143 36.75 4.53 -35.63
C LEU A 143 37.76 5.64 -35.37
N VAL A 144 39.06 5.29 -35.29
CA VAL A 144 40.14 6.27 -35.16
C VAL A 144 40.13 7.18 -36.40
N ALA A 145 40.09 8.48 -36.18
CA ALA A 145 40.02 9.46 -37.26
C ALA A 145 40.52 10.85 -36.85
N TRP A 146 41.06 11.56 -37.83
CA TRP A 146 41.12 13.02 -37.84
C TRP A 146 39.97 13.56 -38.70
N ILE A 147 39.10 14.36 -38.11
CA ILE A 147 37.93 14.94 -38.79
C ILE A 147 38.03 16.47 -38.70
N PRO A 148 38.52 17.17 -39.73
CA PRO A 148 38.62 18.63 -39.68
C PRO A 148 37.22 19.27 -39.72
N ALA A 149 37.08 20.47 -39.16
CA ALA A 149 35.81 21.21 -39.18
C ALA A 149 35.34 21.58 -40.60
N SER A 150 36.28 21.63 -41.56
CA SER A 150 36.03 21.79 -42.99
C SER A 150 37.05 20.97 -43.78
N GLY A 151 36.60 20.28 -44.83
CA GLY A 151 37.43 19.41 -45.66
C GLY A 151 37.27 17.91 -45.37
N PRO A 152 38.05 17.05 -46.05
CA PRO A 152 37.91 15.60 -45.95
C PRO A 152 38.50 15.04 -44.64
N ALA A 153 37.82 14.07 -44.05
CA ALA A 153 38.32 13.32 -42.90
C ALA A 153 39.37 12.27 -43.32
N VAL A 154 40.31 11.99 -42.42
CA VAL A 154 41.25 10.87 -42.52
C VAL A 154 40.85 9.85 -41.46
N GLN A 155 40.49 8.64 -41.88
CA GLN A 155 39.87 7.63 -41.00
C GLN A 155 40.58 6.29 -41.15
N SER A 156 40.47 5.46 -40.11
CA SER A 156 41.01 4.09 -40.13
C SER A 156 40.38 3.23 -41.21
N ALA A 157 41.22 2.37 -41.79
CA ALA A 157 40.80 1.30 -42.69
C ALA A 157 40.71 -0.06 -41.98
N LEU A 158 40.99 -0.12 -40.67
CA LEU A 158 41.01 -1.36 -39.89
C LEU A 158 39.59 -1.90 -39.67
N THR A 159 39.33 -3.12 -40.11
CA THR A 159 37.99 -3.78 -40.06
C THR A 159 37.98 -5.14 -39.33
N GLU A 160 39.12 -5.55 -38.79
CA GLU A 160 39.28 -6.74 -37.98
C GLU A 160 40.35 -6.56 -36.89
N PHE A 161 40.21 -7.29 -35.78
CA PHE A 161 41.13 -7.28 -34.65
C PHE A 161 41.55 -8.70 -34.25
N ALA A 162 42.85 -8.98 -34.24
CA ALA A 162 43.37 -10.30 -33.90
C ALA A 162 43.10 -10.65 -32.42
N VAL A 163 42.59 -11.87 -32.18
CA VAL A 163 42.22 -12.35 -30.84
C VAL A 163 43.44 -12.43 -29.93
N ARG A 164 43.34 -11.83 -28.73
CA ARG A 164 44.38 -11.80 -27.68
C ARG A 164 45.70 -11.14 -28.10
N VAL A 165 45.68 -10.26 -29.10
CA VAL A 165 46.86 -9.54 -29.60
C VAL A 165 46.55 -8.05 -29.71
N TRP A 166 47.56 -7.21 -29.43
CA TRP A 166 47.51 -5.77 -29.70
C TRP A 166 47.60 -5.51 -31.21
N THR A 167 46.59 -4.87 -31.76
CA THR A 167 46.50 -4.47 -33.17
C THR A 167 46.74 -2.96 -33.26
N PRO A 168 47.91 -2.50 -33.75
CA PRO A 168 48.17 -1.08 -33.91
C PRO A 168 47.36 -0.50 -35.07
N ASP A 169 46.90 0.74 -34.91
CA ASP A 169 46.22 1.54 -35.92
C ASP A 169 46.92 2.88 -36.02
N THR A 170 47.08 3.39 -37.24
CA THR A 170 47.90 4.55 -37.51
C THR A 170 47.40 5.31 -38.72
N LEU A 171 47.18 6.60 -38.54
CA LEU A 171 46.80 7.54 -39.58
C LEU A 171 47.88 8.59 -39.76
N SER A 172 48.02 9.12 -40.97
CA SER A 172 48.88 10.27 -41.25
C SER A 172 48.10 11.33 -42.02
N PHE A 173 48.27 12.59 -41.62
CA PHE A 173 47.61 13.74 -42.26
C PHE A 173 48.49 14.98 -42.18
N THR A 174 48.32 15.90 -43.13
CA THR A 174 49.11 17.14 -43.18
C THR A 174 48.17 18.35 -43.17
N LEU A 175 48.50 19.34 -42.34
CA LEU A 175 47.79 20.60 -42.21
C LEU A 175 48.68 21.72 -42.73
N THR A 176 48.16 22.57 -43.61
CA THR A 176 48.90 23.71 -44.18
C THR A 176 48.73 25.01 -43.38
N ALA A 177 47.78 25.03 -42.45
CA ALA A 177 47.47 26.14 -41.56
C ALA A 177 46.90 25.58 -40.23
N PRO A 178 46.85 26.39 -39.16
CA PRO A 178 46.12 26.02 -37.96
C PRO A 178 44.69 25.59 -38.29
N THR A 179 44.32 24.37 -37.92
CA THR A 179 43.05 23.74 -38.32
C THR A 179 42.33 23.20 -37.10
N LYS A 180 41.09 23.65 -36.89
CA LYS A 180 40.17 23.06 -35.90
C LYS A 180 39.59 21.75 -36.45
N GLY A 181 39.54 20.72 -35.62
CA GLY A 181 38.95 19.43 -35.97
C GLY A 181 38.74 18.54 -34.75
N ARG A 182 38.43 17.27 -35.01
CA ARG A 182 38.22 16.23 -34.00
C ARG A 182 39.24 15.14 -34.16
N ILE A 183 39.91 14.79 -33.06
CA ILE A 183 40.56 13.50 -32.92
C ILE A 183 39.47 12.56 -32.38
N GLN A 184 39.06 11.60 -33.19
CA GLN A 184 38.05 10.61 -32.85
C GLN A 184 38.72 9.27 -32.60
N VAL A 185 38.19 8.53 -31.63
CA VAL A 185 38.48 7.12 -31.38
C VAL A 185 37.18 6.35 -31.20
N GLY A 186 37.23 5.03 -31.31
CA GLY A 186 36.04 4.23 -31.11
C GLY A 186 36.04 2.89 -31.82
N PHE A 187 34.87 2.25 -31.81
CA PHE A 187 34.65 0.92 -32.35
C PHE A 187 33.36 0.84 -33.18
N LEU A 188 33.43 0.16 -34.32
CA LEU A 188 32.30 -0.11 -35.23
C LEU A 188 32.01 -1.61 -35.27
N ALA A 189 30.75 -2.01 -35.07
CA ALA A 189 30.31 -3.35 -35.43
C ALA A 189 30.22 -3.47 -36.97
N THR A 190 31.22 -4.09 -37.61
CA THR A 190 31.29 -4.19 -39.08
C THR A 190 30.27 -5.14 -39.70
N VAL A 191 29.62 -5.97 -38.88
CA VAL A 191 28.52 -6.84 -39.30
C VAL A 191 27.26 -6.56 -38.49
N ASN A 192 26.10 -6.62 -39.16
CA ASN A 192 24.80 -6.36 -38.54
C ASN A 192 24.29 -7.59 -37.74
N LYS A 193 25.02 -7.96 -36.68
CA LYS A 193 24.71 -9.08 -35.77
C LYS A 193 25.00 -8.70 -34.32
N GLY A 194 24.43 -9.41 -33.35
CA GLY A 194 24.70 -9.17 -31.93
C GLY A 194 26.19 -9.30 -31.57
N SER A 195 26.61 -8.60 -30.51
CA SER A 195 28.01 -8.43 -30.09
C SER A 195 28.80 -9.73 -29.87
N GLY A 196 28.14 -10.87 -29.65
CA GLY A 196 28.78 -12.19 -29.64
C GLY A 196 29.40 -12.64 -30.97
N ASN A 197 29.17 -11.90 -32.07
CA ASN A 197 29.77 -12.16 -33.39
C ASN A 197 30.90 -11.17 -33.73
N LEU A 198 31.21 -10.23 -32.84
CA LEU A 198 32.13 -9.12 -33.07
C LEU A 198 33.29 -9.19 -32.07
N ALA A 199 34.40 -8.54 -32.42
CA ALA A 199 35.51 -8.30 -31.52
C ALA A 199 35.06 -7.50 -30.29
N LYS A 200 35.73 -7.73 -29.15
CA LYS A 200 35.52 -7.02 -27.89
C LYS A 200 36.85 -6.40 -27.52
N VAL A 201 36.99 -5.11 -27.78
CA VAL A 201 38.31 -4.47 -27.86
C VAL A 201 38.56 -3.55 -26.68
N SER A 202 39.82 -3.48 -26.25
CA SER A 202 40.36 -2.50 -25.34
C SER A 202 41.29 -1.58 -26.14
N LEU A 203 41.00 -0.28 -26.16
CA LEU A 203 41.79 0.74 -26.84
C LEU A 203 42.80 1.36 -25.85
N ASP A 204 44.01 1.58 -26.33
CA ASP A 204 45.13 2.19 -25.60
C ASP A 204 46.02 2.97 -26.59
N TYR A 205 47.00 3.71 -26.06
CA TYR A 205 48.12 4.31 -26.79
C TYR A 205 47.71 5.34 -27.84
N VAL A 206 46.74 6.21 -27.54
CA VAL A 206 46.32 7.27 -28.48
C VAL A 206 47.37 8.37 -28.52
N ARG A 207 48.32 8.28 -29.45
CA ARG A 207 49.44 9.21 -29.59
C ARG A 207 49.28 10.11 -30.80
N LEU A 208 49.26 11.42 -30.58
CA LEU A 208 49.39 12.43 -31.63
C LEU A 208 50.86 12.83 -31.78
N LEU A 209 51.48 12.34 -32.85
CA LEU A 209 52.87 12.57 -33.17
C LEU A 209 52.98 13.55 -34.34
N ARG A 210 54.04 14.33 -34.44
CA ARG A 210 54.28 15.21 -35.61
C ARG A 210 55.76 15.36 -35.97
N THR A 211 56.04 15.88 -37.16
CA THR A 211 57.42 16.01 -37.67
C THR A 211 58.19 17.22 -37.13
N THR A 212 57.53 18.18 -36.48
CA THR A 212 58.14 19.39 -35.92
C THR A 212 58.07 19.41 -34.39
N PRO A 213 59.09 19.93 -33.67
CA PRO A 213 59.03 20.03 -32.21
C PRO A 213 57.96 21.04 -31.75
N MET A 214 57.56 20.96 -30.49
CA MET A 214 56.76 22.01 -29.84
C MET A 214 57.55 23.31 -29.74
N GLY A 215 56.89 24.45 -29.97
CA GLY A 215 57.50 25.77 -29.99
C GLY A 215 56.49 26.90 -29.82
N SER A 216 56.90 28.13 -30.17
CA SER A 216 56.10 29.34 -29.93
C SER A 216 54.72 29.31 -30.59
N ALA A 217 54.60 28.71 -31.78
CA ALA A 217 53.31 28.59 -32.47
C ALA A 217 52.27 27.76 -31.68
N ASP A 218 52.70 26.78 -30.88
CA ASP A 218 51.82 25.99 -30.02
C ASP A 218 51.35 26.79 -28.81
N VAL A 219 52.30 27.52 -28.20
CA VAL A 219 52.03 28.42 -27.07
C VAL A 219 51.07 29.52 -27.48
N ASP A 220 51.29 30.17 -28.62
CA ASP A 220 50.44 31.24 -29.15
C ASP A 220 49.01 30.75 -29.39
N LEU A 221 48.87 29.54 -29.95
CA LEU A 221 47.56 28.93 -30.20
C LEU A 221 46.81 28.59 -28.91
N LYS A 222 47.50 28.04 -27.90
CA LYS A 222 46.90 27.77 -26.59
C LYS A 222 46.59 29.04 -25.81
N LYS A 223 47.39 30.10 -25.96
CA LYS A 223 47.09 31.42 -25.39
C LYS A 223 45.84 32.04 -26.01
N GLN A 224 45.60 31.85 -27.30
CA GLN A 224 44.34 32.27 -27.93
C GLN A 224 43.12 31.55 -27.32
N ALA A 225 43.25 30.24 -27.04
CA ALA A 225 42.20 29.49 -26.34
C ALA A 225 42.02 29.99 -24.90
N LEU A 226 43.11 30.20 -24.15
CA LEU A 226 43.08 30.73 -22.80
C LEU A 226 42.45 32.13 -22.74
N ALA A 227 42.73 33.01 -23.71
CA ALA A 227 42.11 34.32 -23.82
C ALA A 227 40.59 34.22 -24.03
N ALA A 228 40.13 33.27 -24.85
CA ALA A 228 38.71 33.02 -25.06
C ALA A 228 38.03 32.51 -23.78
N ASP A 229 38.66 31.59 -23.05
CA ASP A 229 38.14 31.06 -21.79
C ASP A 229 38.14 32.12 -20.68
N ILE A 230 39.17 32.96 -20.60
CA ILE A 230 39.20 34.12 -19.69
C ILE A 230 38.05 35.08 -20.00
N ALA A 231 37.80 35.37 -21.29
CA ALA A 231 36.70 36.24 -21.68
C ALA A 231 35.34 35.64 -21.29
N ALA A 232 35.14 34.35 -21.52
CA ALA A 232 33.93 33.63 -21.12
C ALA A 232 33.76 33.59 -19.59
N ALA A 233 34.83 33.32 -18.85
CA ALA A 233 34.85 33.29 -17.39
C ALA A 233 34.57 34.68 -16.80
N THR A 234 35.15 35.74 -17.38
CA THR A 234 34.91 37.14 -16.97
C THR A 234 33.46 37.54 -17.22
N ALA A 235 32.91 37.19 -18.40
CA ALA A 235 31.50 37.42 -18.71
C ALA A 235 30.58 36.68 -17.74
N ARG A 236 30.95 35.45 -17.33
CA ARG A 236 30.21 34.66 -16.35
C ARG A 236 30.28 35.23 -14.93
N LEU A 237 31.44 35.72 -14.52
CA LEU A 237 31.62 36.40 -13.23
C LEU A 237 30.70 37.63 -13.16
N GLY A 238 30.66 38.43 -14.23
CA GLY A 238 29.82 39.63 -14.31
C GLY A 238 29.96 40.52 -13.06
N GLU A 239 28.81 40.91 -12.50
CA GLU A 239 28.71 41.69 -11.26
C GLU A 239 28.59 40.83 -9.99
N ALA A 240 28.91 39.54 -10.06
CA ALA A 240 28.79 38.65 -8.90
C ALA A 240 29.75 39.06 -7.77
N THR A 241 29.24 38.99 -6.54
CA THR A 241 29.96 39.36 -5.32
C THR A 241 29.99 38.18 -4.33
N GLY A 242 30.79 38.28 -3.27
CA GLY A 242 30.97 37.23 -2.26
C GLY A 242 32.23 36.36 -2.45
N GLU A 243 32.41 35.38 -1.57
CA GLU A 243 33.62 34.56 -1.49
C GLU A 243 33.87 33.73 -2.75
N ALA A 244 32.85 33.02 -3.25
CA ALA A 244 32.97 32.25 -4.49
C ALA A 244 33.32 33.13 -5.69
N ALA A 245 32.75 34.33 -5.79
CA ALA A 245 33.08 35.31 -6.83
C ALA A 245 34.50 35.86 -6.67
N ALA A 246 34.99 36.04 -5.43
CA ALA A 246 36.37 36.44 -5.17
C ALA A 246 37.38 35.37 -5.58
N THR A 247 37.15 34.11 -5.20
CA THR A 247 37.98 32.97 -5.62
C THR A 247 37.98 32.80 -7.14
N PHE A 248 36.81 32.92 -7.77
CA PHE A 248 36.71 32.82 -9.23
C PHE A 248 37.44 33.98 -9.93
N ARG A 249 37.31 35.22 -9.43
CA ARG A 249 38.06 36.38 -9.92
C ARG A 249 39.57 36.19 -9.79
N ALA A 250 40.04 35.59 -8.70
CA ALA A 250 41.46 35.29 -8.50
C ALA A 250 41.96 34.25 -9.53
N ALA A 251 41.18 33.21 -9.82
CA ALA A 251 41.50 32.23 -10.86
C ALA A 251 41.57 32.87 -12.26
N ILE A 252 40.63 33.76 -12.59
CA ILE A 252 40.66 34.55 -13.84
C ILE A 252 41.93 35.42 -13.91
N ALA A 253 42.29 36.10 -12.82
CA ALA A 253 43.50 36.93 -12.77
C ALA A 253 44.78 36.10 -12.91
N ALA A 254 44.85 34.91 -12.31
CA ALA A 254 45.97 33.98 -12.46
C ALA A 254 46.11 33.50 -13.92
N ALA A 255 44.99 33.13 -14.55
CA ALA A 255 44.95 32.76 -15.96
C ALA A 255 45.41 33.92 -16.87
N GLN A 256 44.95 35.15 -16.59
CA GLN A 256 45.37 36.35 -17.32
C GLN A 256 46.89 36.61 -17.16
N ALA A 257 47.45 36.42 -15.97
CA ALA A 257 48.89 36.57 -15.74
C ALA A 257 49.72 35.56 -16.56
N VAL A 258 49.26 34.32 -16.70
CA VAL A 258 49.91 33.31 -17.56
C VAL A 258 49.79 33.69 -19.04
N HIS A 259 48.62 34.16 -19.47
CA HIS A 259 48.41 34.65 -20.83
C HIS A 259 49.38 35.79 -21.18
N ASP A 260 49.52 36.78 -20.31
CA ASP A 260 50.33 37.99 -20.55
C ASP A 260 51.84 37.76 -20.40
N ASN A 261 52.26 36.66 -19.75
CA ASN A 261 53.67 36.33 -19.58
C ASN A 261 54.31 35.84 -20.89
N ALA A 262 55.15 36.66 -21.52
CA ALA A 262 55.85 36.33 -22.77
C ALA A 262 56.78 35.09 -22.69
N SER A 263 57.17 34.66 -21.48
CA SER A 263 58.00 33.47 -21.24
C SER A 263 57.21 32.24 -20.80
N ALA A 264 55.87 32.32 -20.75
CA ALA A 264 55.02 31.19 -20.40
C ALA A 264 55.25 30.02 -21.36
N THR A 265 55.48 28.84 -20.79
CA THR A 265 55.61 27.58 -21.53
C THR A 265 54.24 27.02 -21.89
N LEU A 266 54.21 26.03 -22.77
CA LEU A 266 52.97 25.34 -23.12
C LEU A 266 52.32 24.64 -21.92
N ALA A 267 53.13 24.11 -21.00
CA ALA A 267 52.68 23.50 -19.76
C ALA A 267 51.98 24.53 -18.86
N ASP A 268 52.56 25.73 -18.70
CA ASP A 268 51.96 26.81 -17.90
C ASP A 268 50.57 27.20 -18.44
N VAL A 269 50.44 27.34 -19.78
CA VAL A 269 49.17 27.72 -20.42
C VAL A 269 48.12 26.60 -20.30
N ASN A 270 48.51 25.34 -20.46
CA ASN A 270 47.60 24.21 -20.29
C ASN A 270 47.15 24.05 -18.82
N GLU A 271 48.04 24.26 -17.86
CA GLU A 271 47.69 24.26 -16.43
C GLU A 271 46.69 25.39 -16.12
N ALA A 272 46.93 26.60 -16.64
CA ALA A 272 46.00 27.72 -16.49
C ALA A 272 44.62 27.44 -17.10
N LEU A 273 44.54 26.80 -18.27
CA LEU A 273 43.28 26.36 -18.88
C LEU A 273 42.52 25.39 -17.97
N MET A 274 43.20 24.38 -17.42
CA MET A 274 42.57 23.40 -16.53
C MET A 274 42.08 24.04 -15.22
N GLN A 275 42.93 24.84 -14.57
CA GLN A 275 42.57 25.54 -13.32
C GLN A 275 41.41 26.51 -13.53
N LEU A 276 41.39 27.23 -14.65
CA LEU A 276 40.28 28.12 -14.97
C LEU A 276 38.98 27.34 -15.22
N ALA A 277 39.04 26.23 -15.96
CA ALA A 277 37.88 25.38 -16.21
C ALA A 277 37.30 24.79 -14.92
N GLU A 278 38.15 24.31 -14.00
CA GLU A 278 37.72 23.86 -12.67
C GLU A 278 37.07 25.01 -11.88
N ALA A 279 37.68 26.19 -11.87
CA ALA A 279 37.13 27.36 -11.19
C ALA A 279 35.78 27.80 -11.78
N VAL A 280 35.60 27.69 -13.11
CA VAL A 280 34.31 27.93 -13.77
C VAL A 280 33.24 26.96 -13.24
N GLU A 281 33.54 25.67 -13.14
CA GLU A 281 32.57 24.68 -12.66
C GLU A 281 32.20 24.91 -11.19
N ILE A 282 33.19 25.14 -10.32
CA ILE A 282 32.96 25.48 -8.89
C ILE A 282 32.09 26.73 -8.77
N PHE A 283 32.42 27.79 -9.51
CA PHE A 283 31.65 29.03 -9.50
C PHE A 283 30.21 28.82 -10.05
N SER A 284 30.05 27.93 -11.03
CA SER A 284 28.73 27.60 -11.60
C SER A 284 27.77 27.03 -10.56
N TRP A 285 28.26 26.18 -9.65
CA TRP A 285 27.47 25.63 -8.55
C TRP A 285 27.22 26.65 -7.44
N ALA A 286 28.18 27.53 -7.16
CA ALA A 286 28.04 28.58 -6.16
C ALA A 286 27.13 29.74 -6.62
N SER A 287 26.98 29.94 -7.93
CA SER A 287 26.18 31.00 -8.54
C SER A 287 25.29 30.46 -9.66
N PRO A 288 24.26 29.65 -9.33
CA PRO A 288 23.39 29.03 -10.31
C PRO A 288 22.53 30.05 -11.06
N THR A 289 22.24 29.77 -12.33
CA THR A 289 21.49 30.65 -13.24
C THR A 289 20.21 29.99 -13.75
N GLY A 290 19.28 30.81 -14.24
CA GLY A 290 17.99 30.33 -14.74
C GLY A 290 16.97 30.04 -13.63
N GLU A 291 15.84 29.46 -14.03
CA GLU A 291 14.73 29.16 -13.12
C GLU A 291 14.99 27.86 -12.32
N LYS A 292 14.60 27.89 -11.03
CA LYS A 292 14.63 26.70 -10.19
C LYS A 292 13.51 25.74 -10.61
N PRO A 293 13.80 24.45 -10.86
CA PRO A 293 12.77 23.49 -11.23
C PRO A 293 11.89 23.19 -10.01
N THR A 294 10.60 22.95 -10.25
CA THR A 294 9.66 22.48 -9.22
C THR A 294 9.66 20.95 -9.24
N VAL A 295 9.85 20.37 -8.07
CA VAL A 295 9.94 18.91 -7.89
C VAL A 295 8.94 18.51 -6.82
N THR A 296 8.20 17.44 -7.04
CA THR A 296 7.32 16.83 -6.03
C THR A 296 7.76 15.40 -5.78
N THR A 297 8.00 15.08 -4.51
CA THR A 297 8.21 13.69 -4.06
C THR A 297 6.85 13.04 -3.84
N ASN A 298 6.57 11.91 -4.50
CA ASN A 298 5.35 11.14 -4.22
C ASN A 298 5.47 10.53 -2.81
N LYS A 299 4.51 10.83 -1.93
CA LYS A 299 4.51 10.33 -0.55
C LYS A 299 4.37 8.81 -0.44
N ARG A 300 3.86 8.13 -1.48
CA ARG A 300 3.84 6.67 -1.55
C ARG A 300 5.21 6.16 -1.96
N PHE A 301 5.67 5.12 -1.28
CA PHE A 301 6.94 4.47 -1.55
C PHE A 301 6.90 2.99 -1.17
N ALA A 302 7.87 2.23 -1.67
CA ALA A 302 8.11 0.86 -1.23
C ALA A 302 9.53 0.69 -0.70
N ARG A 303 9.71 -0.27 0.21
CA ARG A 303 11.01 -0.53 0.84
C ARG A 303 11.21 -2.00 1.14
N GLY A 304 12.44 -2.45 0.93
CA GLY A 304 12.97 -3.75 1.33
C GLY A 304 14.03 -3.61 2.43
N ALA A 305 14.85 -4.65 2.60
CA ALA A 305 15.93 -4.66 3.59
C ALA A 305 17.14 -3.85 3.11
N THR A 306 17.47 -3.93 1.82
CA THR A 306 18.64 -3.23 1.25
C THR A 306 18.28 -2.29 0.10
N MET A 307 16.99 -2.06 -0.11
CA MET A 307 16.47 -1.32 -1.25
C MET A 307 15.28 -0.43 -0.86
N ALA A 308 15.11 0.69 -1.55
CA ALA A 308 13.94 1.55 -1.45
C ALA A 308 13.57 2.12 -2.83
N PHE A 309 12.30 2.49 -2.98
CA PHE A 309 11.72 2.88 -4.26
C PHE A 309 10.89 4.14 -4.12
N GLY A 310 11.13 5.12 -4.98
CA GLY A 310 10.44 6.41 -4.98
C GLY A 310 9.91 6.81 -6.35
N ARG A 311 8.93 7.70 -6.37
CA ARG A 311 8.43 8.36 -7.59
C ARG A 311 8.46 9.87 -7.40
N LEU A 312 8.69 10.58 -8.49
CA LEU A 312 8.73 12.04 -8.49
C LEU A 312 8.02 12.61 -9.71
N THR A 313 7.64 13.89 -9.63
CA THR A 313 7.27 14.70 -10.79
C THR A 313 8.16 15.93 -10.83
N VAL A 314 8.53 16.37 -12.04
CA VAL A 314 9.35 17.58 -12.26
C VAL A 314 8.65 18.47 -13.27
N SER A 315 8.64 19.77 -12.99
CA SER A 315 8.29 20.81 -13.94
C SER A 315 9.37 21.90 -13.97
N GLY A 316 9.67 22.41 -15.15
CA GLY A 316 10.74 23.38 -15.38
C GLY A 316 11.39 23.17 -16.75
N LYS A 317 12.20 24.14 -17.17
CA LYS A 317 12.99 24.07 -18.42
C LYS A 317 14.42 23.65 -18.11
N ASP A 318 15.11 23.15 -19.13
CA ASP A 318 16.55 22.85 -19.09
C ASP A 318 16.99 21.87 -17.99
N VAL A 319 16.11 20.98 -17.53
CA VAL A 319 16.46 19.90 -16.61
C VAL A 319 17.42 18.92 -17.30
N VAL A 320 18.59 18.71 -16.70
CA VAL A 320 19.65 17.83 -17.22
C VAL A 320 19.84 16.56 -16.39
N GLU A 321 19.39 16.57 -15.13
CA GLU A 321 19.45 15.41 -14.23
C GLU A 321 18.26 15.45 -13.27
N GLN A 322 17.71 14.29 -12.93
CA GLN A 322 16.66 14.15 -11.92
C GLN A 322 16.75 12.78 -11.26
N GLY A 323 16.38 12.71 -9.97
CA GLY A 323 16.49 11.47 -9.22
C GLY A 323 16.10 11.60 -7.76
N PHE A 324 16.61 10.68 -6.94
CA PHE A 324 16.46 10.72 -5.48
C PHE A 324 17.82 10.84 -4.81
N CYS A 325 17.89 11.69 -3.80
CA CYS A 325 18.99 11.74 -2.84
C CYS A 325 18.52 11.16 -1.50
N TRP A 326 19.44 10.57 -0.73
CA TRP A 326 19.14 9.98 0.57
C TRP A 326 20.31 10.07 1.54
N SER A 327 19.98 10.07 2.83
CA SER A 327 20.93 10.13 3.95
C SER A 327 20.31 9.53 5.22
N THR A 328 21.13 9.23 6.22
CA THR A 328 20.65 8.93 7.59
C THR A 328 20.39 10.22 8.40
N SER A 329 20.83 11.36 7.88
CA SER A 329 20.51 12.69 8.40
C SER A 329 19.26 13.26 7.71
N PRO A 330 18.44 14.07 8.41
CA PRO A 330 17.31 14.77 7.79
C PRO A 330 17.75 15.70 6.65
N GLU A 331 16.84 16.01 5.73
CA GLU A 331 17.06 16.93 4.60
C GLU A 331 18.23 16.56 3.68
N PRO A 332 18.23 15.35 3.07
CA PRO A 332 19.28 14.95 2.14
C PRO A 332 19.34 15.89 0.92
N THR A 333 20.55 16.08 0.42
CA THR A 333 20.89 16.95 -0.71
C THR A 333 21.58 16.16 -1.83
N ILE A 334 21.82 16.79 -2.97
CA ILE A 334 22.58 16.16 -4.07
C ILE A 334 24.06 15.91 -3.73
N ASN A 335 24.56 16.38 -2.59
CA ASN A 335 25.91 16.11 -2.10
C ASN A 335 25.97 14.85 -1.21
N ASP A 336 24.80 14.33 -0.80
CA ASP A 336 24.67 13.04 -0.15
C ASP A 336 24.65 11.91 -1.20
N SER A 337 24.25 10.71 -0.79
CA SER A 337 24.05 9.62 -1.74
C SER A 337 22.87 9.93 -2.67
N ARG A 338 23.03 9.69 -3.99
CA ARG A 338 21.95 9.93 -4.97
C ARG A 338 21.93 8.89 -6.09
N THR A 339 20.76 8.73 -6.71
CA THR A 339 20.52 7.79 -7.80
C THR A 339 19.71 8.47 -8.90
N THR A 340 20.09 8.19 -10.13
CA THR A 340 19.30 8.45 -11.34
C THR A 340 18.76 7.16 -11.94
N ASN A 341 19.09 6.00 -11.35
CA ASN A 341 18.65 4.69 -11.81
C ASN A 341 17.15 4.50 -11.53
N PHE A 342 16.41 4.00 -12.50
CA PHE A 342 14.97 3.77 -12.38
C PHE A 342 14.50 2.57 -13.17
N LEU A 343 13.41 1.96 -12.70
CA LEU A 343 12.63 0.98 -13.42
C LEU A 343 11.53 1.68 -14.21
N ASN A 344 11.29 1.27 -15.45
CA ASN A 344 10.19 1.77 -16.26
C ASN A 344 8.96 0.89 -16.10
N HIS A 345 8.04 1.29 -15.20
CA HIS A 345 6.77 0.59 -14.99
C HIS A 345 5.69 1.62 -14.64
N LYS A 346 4.75 1.87 -15.56
CA LYS A 346 3.71 2.92 -15.40
C LYS A 346 4.30 4.30 -15.01
N GLY A 347 5.44 4.64 -15.62
CA GLY A 347 6.30 5.78 -15.27
C GLY A 347 7.57 5.35 -14.53
N SER A 348 8.46 6.30 -14.24
CA SER A 348 9.74 6.01 -13.58
C SER A 348 9.56 5.67 -12.10
N ILE A 349 10.11 4.53 -11.67
CA ILE A 349 10.29 4.15 -10.26
C ILE A 349 11.79 4.23 -9.97
N TYR A 350 12.23 5.24 -9.23
CA TYR A 350 13.63 5.40 -8.87
C TYR A 350 14.05 4.35 -7.85
N TRP A 351 15.19 3.72 -8.10
CA TRP A 351 15.66 2.55 -7.36
C TRP A 351 16.91 2.90 -6.55
N ILE A 352 16.75 2.89 -5.23
CA ILE A 352 17.84 3.05 -4.27
C ILE A 352 18.31 1.66 -3.83
N GLN A 353 19.60 1.39 -3.95
CA GLN A 353 20.23 0.09 -3.67
C GLN A 353 21.35 0.23 -2.65
N GLY A 354 21.75 -0.88 -2.02
CA GLY A 354 22.88 -0.90 -1.09
C GLY A 354 22.60 -0.27 0.27
N LEU A 355 21.32 -0.15 0.66
CA LEU A 355 20.95 0.36 1.96
C LEU A 355 21.28 -0.64 3.07
N THR A 356 21.61 -0.12 4.25
CA THR A 356 21.81 -0.97 5.43
C THR A 356 20.44 -1.42 5.97
N PRO A 357 20.23 -2.73 6.23
CA PRO A 357 19.00 -3.22 6.85
C PRO A 357 18.72 -2.59 8.23
N ALA A 358 17.44 -2.59 8.64
CA ALA A 358 17.00 -2.11 9.94
C ALA A 358 17.54 -0.70 10.31
N THR A 359 17.53 0.23 9.35
CA THR A 359 18.15 1.56 9.49
C THR A 359 17.18 2.66 9.07
N ARG A 360 17.18 3.77 9.82
CA ARG A 360 16.42 4.98 9.50
C ARG A 360 17.11 5.76 8.37
N TYR A 361 16.34 6.12 7.36
CA TYR A 361 16.77 6.96 6.24
C TYR A 361 15.77 8.06 5.96
N TYR A 362 16.27 9.13 5.34
CA TYR A 362 15.50 10.18 4.71
C TYR A 362 15.81 10.16 3.21
N MET A 363 14.79 10.25 2.37
CA MET A 363 14.96 10.41 0.93
C MET A 363 14.14 11.58 0.39
N ARG A 364 14.63 12.21 -0.67
CA ARG A 364 13.99 13.37 -1.29
C ARG A 364 14.25 13.38 -2.80
N ALA A 365 13.22 13.66 -3.59
CA ALA A 365 13.37 13.85 -5.03
C ALA A 365 14.14 15.15 -5.33
N TYR A 366 14.95 15.15 -6.38
CA TYR A 366 15.67 16.33 -6.86
C TYR A 366 15.67 16.44 -8.39
N ALA A 367 15.90 17.65 -8.89
CA ALA A 367 16.18 17.93 -10.29
C ALA A 367 17.23 19.04 -10.42
N ILE A 368 18.14 18.91 -11.38
CA ILE A 368 19.23 19.85 -11.67
C ILE A 368 19.02 20.41 -13.08
N THR A 369 19.11 21.74 -13.23
CA THR A 369 19.06 22.38 -14.55
C THR A 369 20.46 22.58 -15.13
N ARG A 370 20.54 22.88 -16.43
CA ARG A 370 21.79 23.26 -17.10
C ARG A 370 22.50 24.44 -16.43
N GLY A 371 21.74 25.36 -15.82
CA GLY A 371 22.25 26.49 -15.05
C GLY A 371 22.65 26.15 -13.61
N LYS A 372 22.70 24.86 -13.23
CA LYS A 372 23.03 24.36 -11.88
C LYS A 372 22.02 24.72 -10.78
N GLN A 373 20.81 25.16 -11.15
CA GLN A 373 19.71 25.29 -10.17
C GLN A 373 19.27 23.90 -9.72
N VAL A 374 19.04 23.73 -8.41
CA VAL A 374 18.59 22.47 -7.83
C VAL A 374 17.22 22.65 -7.21
N GLY A 375 16.22 21.95 -7.75
CA GLY A 375 14.89 21.80 -7.16
C GLY A 375 14.84 20.55 -6.30
N TYR A 376 14.11 20.60 -5.19
CA TYR A 376 13.92 19.48 -4.29
C TYR A 376 12.44 19.33 -3.90
N GLY A 377 11.94 18.10 -3.80
CA GLY A 377 10.56 17.77 -3.42
C GLY A 377 10.31 17.75 -1.91
N ASP A 378 9.35 16.98 -1.41
CA ASP A 378 9.18 16.78 0.04
C ASP A 378 10.12 15.66 0.53
N VAL A 379 10.53 15.71 1.81
CA VAL A 379 11.31 14.64 2.45
C VAL A 379 10.40 13.49 2.87
N ILE A 380 10.86 12.25 2.68
CA ILE A 380 10.23 11.04 3.20
C ILE A 380 11.19 10.38 4.20
N LYS A 381 10.72 10.22 5.45
CA LYS A 381 11.35 9.39 6.47
C LYS A 381 10.88 7.94 6.29
N PHE A 382 11.80 6.99 6.27
CA PHE A 382 11.47 5.57 6.24
C PHE A 382 12.53 4.73 6.95
N TYR A 383 12.17 3.48 7.23
CA TYR A 383 13.09 2.48 7.76
C TYR A 383 13.21 1.34 6.76
N THR A 384 14.43 0.91 6.46
CA THR A 384 14.66 -0.41 5.86
C THR A 384 14.27 -1.50 6.86
N ILE A 385 13.82 -2.65 6.36
CA ILE A 385 13.45 -3.78 7.24
C ILE A 385 14.67 -4.61 7.64
N PRO A 386 14.55 -5.45 8.68
CA PRO A 386 15.51 -6.52 8.93
C PRO A 386 15.69 -7.38 7.67
N LYS A 387 16.93 -7.81 7.43
CA LYS A 387 17.26 -8.67 6.29
C LYS A 387 16.65 -10.06 6.45
N GLY A 388 16.02 -10.57 5.40
CA GLY A 388 15.57 -11.96 5.36
C GLY A 388 16.74 -12.93 5.53
N ARG A 389 16.43 -14.11 6.09
CA ARG A 389 17.41 -15.19 6.34
C ARG A 389 16.88 -16.52 5.83
N LEU A 390 16.38 -16.50 4.60
CA LEU A 390 15.87 -17.66 3.90
C LEU A 390 17.03 -18.46 3.33
N GLY A 391 16.92 -19.77 3.41
CA GLY A 391 17.83 -20.72 2.78
C GLY A 391 17.06 -21.75 1.96
N TYR A 392 17.78 -22.58 1.21
CA TYR A 392 17.19 -23.74 0.55
C TYR A 392 18.17 -24.91 0.51
N THR A 393 17.64 -26.12 0.38
CA THR A 393 18.40 -27.36 0.16
C THR A 393 17.88 -28.06 -1.08
N MET A 394 18.79 -28.47 -1.98
CA MET A 394 18.44 -29.30 -3.13
C MET A 394 18.42 -30.78 -2.73
N ARG A 395 17.28 -31.45 -2.91
CA ARG A 395 17.16 -32.90 -2.74
C ARG A 395 17.91 -33.66 -3.82
N ASP A 396 18.37 -34.86 -3.49
CA ASP A 396 18.97 -35.80 -4.44
C ASP A 396 17.93 -36.44 -5.38
N GLY A 397 18.38 -36.88 -6.55
CA GLY A 397 17.54 -37.45 -7.61
C GLY A 397 17.08 -36.47 -8.69
N GLY A 398 16.59 -37.01 -9.81
CA GLY A 398 16.11 -36.26 -10.99
C GLY A 398 17.19 -35.92 -12.03
N ASP A 399 16.74 -35.40 -13.18
CA ASP A 399 17.60 -34.92 -14.28
C ASP A 399 18.60 -33.83 -13.84
N ALA A 400 19.87 -33.96 -14.25
CA ALA A 400 20.97 -33.11 -13.81
C ALA A 400 20.89 -31.68 -14.38
N GLU A 401 20.43 -31.52 -15.62
CA GLU A 401 20.27 -30.19 -16.22
C GLU A 401 19.10 -29.44 -15.58
N ALA A 402 17.98 -30.12 -15.34
CA ALA A 402 16.84 -29.57 -14.63
C ALA A 402 17.24 -29.09 -13.23
N ARG A 403 17.99 -29.90 -12.48
CA ARG A 403 18.53 -29.51 -11.17
C ARG A 403 19.40 -28.27 -11.26
N THR A 404 20.25 -28.15 -12.28
CA THR A 404 21.12 -26.98 -12.47
C THR A 404 20.30 -25.70 -12.69
N ARG A 405 19.25 -25.76 -13.51
CA ARG A 405 18.33 -24.63 -13.74
C ARG A 405 17.54 -24.26 -12.49
N ILE A 406 16.99 -25.26 -11.78
CA ILE A 406 16.25 -25.06 -10.53
C ILE A 406 17.15 -24.47 -9.44
N ASP A 407 18.39 -24.95 -9.30
CA ASP A 407 19.35 -24.43 -8.33
C ASP A 407 19.68 -22.96 -8.60
N ALA A 408 19.94 -22.59 -9.86
CA ALA A 408 20.15 -21.20 -10.25
C ALA A 408 18.91 -20.32 -9.97
N ALA A 409 17.72 -20.81 -10.28
CA ALA A 409 16.45 -20.12 -10.01
C ALA A 409 16.22 -19.91 -8.50
N MET A 410 16.48 -20.92 -7.67
CA MET A 410 16.34 -20.83 -6.21
C MET A 410 17.36 -19.86 -5.60
N LYS A 411 18.62 -19.87 -6.06
CA LYS A 411 19.63 -18.87 -5.64
C LYS A 411 19.15 -17.45 -5.90
N ALA A 412 18.62 -17.21 -7.10
CA ALA A 412 18.10 -15.90 -7.47
C ALA A 412 16.87 -15.51 -6.63
N ALA A 413 15.90 -16.41 -6.47
CA ALA A 413 14.67 -16.14 -5.71
C ALA A 413 14.95 -15.87 -4.23
N VAL A 414 15.81 -16.68 -3.59
CA VAL A 414 16.25 -16.47 -2.20
C VAL A 414 17.02 -15.15 -2.06
N ASN A 415 17.85 -14.79 -3.04
CA ASN A 415 18.55 -13.51 -3.02
C ASN A 415 17.56 -12.32 -3.09
N TRP A 416 16.56 -12.37 -3.97
CA TRP A 416 15.53 -11.33 -4.03
C TRP A 416 14.80 -11.18 -2.70
N TRP A 417 14.28 -12.29 -2.16
CA TRP A 417 13.53 -12.26 -0.92
C TRP A 417 14.35 -11.85 0.30
N ASN A 418 15.62 -12.26 0.40
CA ASN A 418 16.48 -11.83 1.50
C ASN A 418 16.77 -10.32 1.47
N ASN A 419 16.77 -9.69 0.29
CA ASN A 419 17.02 -8.25 0.17
C ASN A 419 15.74 -7.39 0.20
N LEU A 420 14.57 -7.98 -0.04
CA LEU A 420 13.28 -7.27 -0.13
C LEU A 420 12.27 -7.61 0.97
N THR A 421 12.48 -8.70 1.69
CA THR A 421 11.61 -9.16 2.78
C THR A 421 12.39 -9.30 4.08
N SER A 422 11.65 -9.40 5.18
CA SER A 422 12.17 -9.66 6.53
C SER A 422 11.91 -11.09 6.98
N ILE A 423 11.52 -11.98 6.07
CA ILE A 423 11.12 -13.35 6.37
C ILE A 423 12.34 -14.14 6.84
N GLN A 424 12.16 -14.88 7.94
CA GLN A 424 13.20 -15.69 8.59
C GLN A 424 12.60 -17.03 9.02
N GLY A 425 13.44 -17.99 9.37
CA GLY A 425 12.98 -19.27 9.95
C GLY A 425 12.40 -20.27 8.95
N VAL A 426 12.52 -20.02 7.64
CA VAL A 426 12.10 -20.96 6.57
C VAL A 426 13.31 -21.40 5.77
N THR A 427 13.46 -22.71 5.58
CA THR A 427 14.45 -23.31 4.67
C THR A 427 13.73 -24.17 3.66
N PHE A 428 13.75 -23.76 2.39
CA PHE A 428 13.02 -24.45 1.33
C PHE A 428 13.71 -25.76 0.96
N ASN A 429 12.98 -26.86 1.05
CA ASN A 429 13.44 -28.16 0.60
C ASN A 429 12.91 -28.37 -0.83
N VAL A 430 13.79 -28.31 -1.83
CA VAL A 430 13.42 -28.27 -3.26
C VAL A 430 14.00 -29.47 -4.02
N GLY A 431 13.26 -30.01 -4.99
CA GLY A 431 13.75 -31.12 -5.80
C GLY A 431 13.00 -31.29 -7.11
N HIS A 432 13.72 -31.79 -8.12
CA HIS A 432 13.15 -32.13 -9.42
C HIS A 432 12.32 -33.43 -9.32
N ASN A 433 11.07 -33.38 -9.79
CA ASN A 433 10.14 -34.51 -9.82
C ASN A 433 9.44 -34.55 -11.18
N PRO A 434 9.83 -35.47 -12.08
CA PRO A 434 9.20 -35.60 -13.40
C PRO A 434 7.68 -35.85 -13.38
N GLY A 435 7.14 -36.37 -12.28
CA GLY A 435 5.70 -36.60 -12.11
C GLY A 435 4.90 -35.35 -11.75
N THR A 436 5.56 -34.23 -11.40
CA THR A 436 4.90 -32.94 -11.18
C THR A 436 4.76 -32.22 -12.53
N PRO A 437 3.55 -31.85 -12.98
CA PRO A 437 3.36 -31.19 -14.29
C PRO A 437 4.00 -29.80 -14.40
N THR A 438 4.01 -29.04 -13.30
CA THR A 438 4.47 -27.65 -13.21
C THR A 438 5.49 -27.51 -12.07
N ALA A 439 5.14 -26.82 -10.99
CA ALA A 439 5.77 -26.88 -9.69
C ALA A 439 4.66 -26.83 -8.62
N ASP A 440 4.97 -27.27 -7.40
CA ASP A 440 4.07 -27.20 -6.27
C ASP A 440 4.85 -27.08 -4.94
N CYS A 441 4.27 -26.37 -3.97
CA CYS A 441 4.87 -26.18 -2.65
C CYS A 441 3.86 -26.35 -1.51
N SER A 442 4.27 -27.07 -0.45
CA SER A 442 3.54 -27.08 0.82
C SER A 442 3.96 -25.92 1.71
N TYR A 443 3.10 -25.53 2.66
CA TYR A 443 3.50 -24.65 3.76
C TYR A 443 4.78 -25.16 4.44
N GLY A 444 5.68 -24.24 4.81
CA GLY A 444 6.99 -24.58 5.37
C GLY A 444 8.07 -24.93 4.34
N GLY A 445 7.72 -24.97 3.05
CA GLY A 445 8.72 -24.88 1.97
C GLY A 445 9.16 -26.19 1.33
N TYR A 446 8.32 -27.24 1.29
CA TYR A 446 8.60 -28.43 0.49
C TYR A 446 8.17 -28.21 -0.97
N ILE A 447 9.13 -27.93 -1.86
CA ILE A 447 8.91 -27.60 -3.29
C ILE A 447 9.22 -28.80 -4.18
N ARG A 448 8.31 -29.16 -5.09
CA ARG A 448 8.55 -30.09 -6.20
C ARG A 448 8.48 -29.32 -7.52
N VAL A 449 9.43 -29.58 -8.43
CA VAL A 449 9.47 -28.93 -9.75
C VAL A 449 9.49 -29.98 -10.85
N GLY A 450 8.64 -29.82 -11.86
CA GLY A 450 8.50 -30.71 -13.01
C GLY A 450 9.59 -30.57 -14.07
N SER A 451 9.52 -31.46 -15.08
CA SER A 451 10.49 -31.50 -16.19
C SER A 451 10.35 -30.36 -17.20
N ASN A 452 9.23 -29.63 -17.21
CA ASN A 452 9.02 -28.53 -18.14
C ASN A 452 9.94 -27.34 -17.79
N THR A 453 10.86 -27.02 -18.69
CA THR A 453 11.88 -25.99 -18.49
C THR A 453 11.30 -24.60 -18.24
N SER A 454 10.08 -24.32 -18.71
CA SER A 454 9.41 -23.02 -18.45
C SER A 454 9.11 -22.79 -16.97
N TYR A 455 9.01 -23.84 -16.16
CA TYR A 455 8.75 -23.78 -14.71
C TYR A 455 10.03 -23.92 -13.86
N GLN A 456 11.20 -23.99 -14.49
CA GLN A 456 12.50 -24.07 -13.83
C GLN A 456 13.19 -22.69 -13.79
N ARG A 457 12.39 -21.64 -13.52
CA ARG A 457 12.77 -20.22 -13.58
C ARG A 457 12.58 -19.52 -12.24
N THR A 458 13.24 -18.39 -12.06
CA THR A 458 13.18 -17.57 -10.83
C THR A 458 11.76 -17.18 -10.46
N GLY A 459 10.93 -16.76 -11.42
CA GLY A 459 9.53 -16.38 -11.15
C GLY A 459 8.72 -17.54 -10.60
N THR A 460 8.89 -18.75 -11.15
CA THR A 460 8.27 -19.96 -10.59
C THR A 460 8.74 -20.23 -9.16
N MET A 461 10.03 -20.07 -8.86
CA MET A 461 10.51 -20.27 -7.50
C MET A 461 9.95 -19.22 -6.52
N LEU A 462 9.86 -17.95 -6.92
CA LEU A 462 9.22 -16.90 -6.13
C LEU A 462 7.74 -17.20 -5.84
N HIS A 463 7.03 -17.74 -6.84
CA HIS A 463 5.65 -18.18 -6.71
C HIS A 463 5.51 -19.34 -5.72
N GLU A 464 6.28 -20.42 -5.90
CA GLU A 464 6.24 -21.57 -5.00
C GLU A 464 6.66 -21.21 -3.58
N MET A 465 7.66 -20.35 -3.44
CA MET A 465 8.08 -19.83 -2.14
C MET A 465 6.94 -19.06 -1.46
N ALA A 466 6.07 -18.35 -2.21
CA ALA A 466 4.89 -17.65 -1.67
C ALA A 466 3.96 -18.63 -0.95
N HIS A 467 3.69 -19.78 -1.58
CA HIS A 467 2.93 -20.86 -0.94
C HIS A 467 3.62 -21.40 0.30
N GLY A 468 4.95 -21.54 0.27
CA GLY A 468 5.73 -21.94 1.43
C GLY A 468 5.64 -20.99 2.62
N VAL A 469 5.28 -19.72 2.38
CA VAL A 469 5.12 -18.66 3.40
C VAL A 469 3.67 -18.20 3.58
N GLY A 470 2.70 -19.06 3.29
CA GLY A 470 1.32 -18.90 3.75
C GLY A 470 0.31 -18.46 2.70
N VAL A 471 0.75 -18.01 1.52
CA VAL A 471 -0.14 -17.69 0.41
C VAL A 471 -0.87 -18.97 0.00
N GLY A 472 -2.19 -19.01 0.14
CA GLY A 472 -2.97 -20.20 -0.22
C GLY A 472 -2.77 -21.42 0.68
N THR A 473 -2.11 -21.26 1.83
CA THR A 473 -1.72 -22.39 2.69
C THR A 473 -1.85 -22.11 4.20
N HIS A 474 -2.27 -20.91 4.59
CA HIS A 474 -2.42 -20.52 5.99
C HIS A 474 -3.75 -19.79 6.28
N ASN A 475 -4.32 -19.97 7.48
CA ASN A 475 -5.69 -19.54 7.83
C ASN A 475 -6.05 -18.09 7.46
N PRO A 476 -5.30 -17.06 7.88
CA PRO A 476 -5.47 -15.67 7.46
C PRO A 476 -5.63 -15.42 5.95
N TRP A 477 -5.13 -16.31 5.07
CA TRP A 477 -5.33 -16.17 3.63
C TRP A 477 -6.78 -16.35 3.19
N TRP A 478 -7.51 -17.23 3.90
CA TRP A 478 -8.91 -17.57 3.63
C TRP A 478 -9.90 -16.89 4.59
N ASP A 479 -9.40 -16.00 5.45
CA ASP A 479 -10.21 -15.33 6.45
C ASP A 479 -11.03 -14.19 5.82
N GLY A 480 -12.33 -14.15 6.14
CA GLY A 480 -13.26 -13.16 5.59
C GLY A 480 -13.01 -11.72 6.04
N GLU A 481 -12.16 -11.50 7.05
CA GLU A 481 -11.73 -10.16 7.46
C GLU A 481 -10.54 -9.66 6.64
N MET A 482 -9.82 -10.56 5.96
CA MET A 482 -8.69 -10.26 5.08
C MET A 482 -9.07 -10.30 3.59
N ARG A 483 -10.28 -10.77 3.26
CA ARG A 483 -10.77 -10.96 1.91
C ARG A 483 -12.20 -10.49 1.73
N SER A 484 -12.49 -9.81 0.62
CA SER A 484 -13.83 -9.28 0.34
C SER A 484 -14.93 -10.34 0.15
N ASN A 485 -14.57 -11.61 -0.08
CA ASN A 485 -15.52 -12.71 -0.31
C ASN A 485 -15.06 -14.00 0.39
N GLY A 486 -14.62 -13.90 1.66
CA GLY A 486 -14.22 -15.05 2.46
C GLY A 486 -12.87 -15.62 2.04
N ASN A 487 -12.86 -16.60 1.13
CA ASN A 487 -11.63 -17.29 0.70
C ASN A 487 -11.11 -16.83 -0.68
N ARG A 488 -11.69 -15.77 -1.24
CA ARG A 488 -11.36 -15.20 -2.55
C ARG A 488 -11.75 -13.73 -2.62
N GLY A 489 -11.39 -13.07 -3.71
CA GLY A 489 -11.67 -11.66 -3.95
C GLY A 489 -10.53 -10.75 -3.50
N LEU A 490 -10.85 -9.49 -3.24
CA LEU A 490 -9.87 -8.46 -2.92
C LEU A 490 -9.19 -8.76 -1.59
N TRP A 491 -7.87 -8.61 -1.53
CA TRP A 491 -7.13 -8.53 -0.28
C TRP A 491 -7.43 -7.18 0.38
N LEU A 492 -7.83 -7.22 1.66
CA LEU A 492 -8.29 -6.04 2.40
C LEU A 492 -7.21 -5.41 3.28
N GLY A 493 -5.99 -5.92 3.25
CA GLY A 493 -4.86 -5.35 3.96
C GLY A 493 -4.37 -4.04 3.31
N ASP A 494 -4.04 -3.07 4.16
CA ASP A 494 -3.60 -1.74 3.75
C ASP A 494 -2.23 -1.78 3.09
N ARG A 495 -1.28 -2.52 3.66
CA ARG A 495 0.12 -2.44 3.24
C ARG A 495 0.29 -2.98 1.82
N ALA A 496 -0.32 -4.12 1.52
CA ALA A 496 -0.28 -4.66 0.16
C ALA A 496 -0.96 -3.73 -0.85
N THR A 497 -2.04 -3.07 -0.43
CA THR A 497 -2.75 -2.06 -1.23
C THR A 497 -1.86 -0.84 -1.50
N GLU A 498 -1.18 -0.30 -0.49
CA GLU A 498 -0.25 0.83 -0.61
C GLU A 498 0.93 0.51 -1.54
N VAL A 499 1.54 -0.67 -1.38
CA VAL A 499 2.64 -1.14 -2.24
C VAL A 499 2.17 -1.26 -3.69
N LEU A 500 1.00 -1.87 -3.95
CA LEU A 500 0.47 -2.02 -5.30
C LEU A 500 0.14 -0.65 -5.92
N ARG A 501 -0.52 0.23 -5.17
CA ARG A 501 -0.89 1.58 -5.64
C ARG A 501 0.31 2.45 -5.96
N PHE A 502 1.37 2.35 -5.15
CA PHE A 502 2.66 2.95 -5.46
C PHE A 502 3.24 2.38 -6.76
N TRP A 503 3.30 1.05 -6.85
CA TRP A 503 3.96 0.36 -7.94
C TRP A 503 3.26 0.63 -9.27
N ASP A 504 1.93 0.54 -9.31
CA ASP A 504 1.13 0.78 -10.51
C ASP A 504 0.83 2.26 -10.78
N ASN A 505 1.29 3.16 -9.90
CA ASN A 505 1.02 4.59 -9.95
C ASN A 505 -0.50 4.88 -10.06
N SER A 506 -1.29 4.23 -9.20
CA SER A 506 -2.76 4.24 -9.25
C SER A 506 -3.35 4.48 -7.88
N GLU A 507 -4.43 5.26 -7.78
CA GLU A 507 -5.17 5.48 -6.52
C GLU A 507 -6.17 4.35 -6.22
N THR A 508 -6.49 3.51 -7.20
CA THR A 508 -7.57 2.53 -7.11
C THR A 508 -7.11 1.09 -7.29
N ALA A 509 -5.83 0.86 -7.57
CA ALA A 509 -5.30 -0.50 -7.70
C ALA A 509 -5.52 -1.30 -6.41
N THR A 510 -5.87 -2.57 -6.58
CA THR A 510 -6.18 -3.53 -5.50
C THR A 510 -5.60 -4.89 -5.85
N VAL A 511 -5.10 -5.60 -4.83
CA VAL A 511 -4.70 -7.00 -4.99
C VAL A 511 -5.96 -7.86 -4.97
N ASN A 512 -6.10 -8.73 -5.98
CA ASN A 512 -7.16 -9.73 -6.03
C ASN A 512 -6.54 -11.13 -5.88
N GLY A 513 -7.33 -12.12 -5.51
CA GLY A 513 -6.85 -13.51 -5.47
C GLY A 513 -7.96 -14.51 -5.25
N ASP A 514 -7.61 -15.77 -5.43
CA ASP A 514 -8.47 -16.90 -5.10
C ASP A 514 -7.97 -17.58 -3.81
N ASN A 515 -8.41 -18.82 -3.58
CA ASN A 515 -8.04 -19.59 -2.40
C ASN A 515 -6.57 -20.03 -2.40
N MET A 516 -5.81 -19.80 -3.48
CA MET A 516 -4.43 -20.22 -3.62
C MET A 516 -3.51 -19.07 -4.05
N HIS A 517 -3.97 -18.21 -4.96
CA HIS A 517 -3.16 -17.30 -5.76
C HIS A 517 -3.52 -15.83 -5.53
N PHE A 518 -2.66 -14.93 -6.04
CA PHE A 518 -2.95 -13.50 -6.12
C PHE A 518 -2.54 -12.89 -7.46
N TRP A 519 -3.15 -11.75 -7.80
CA TRP A 519 -2.92 -10.98 -9.02
C TRP A 519 -2.84 -9.48 -8.68
N PRO A 520 -2.18 -8.66 -9.52
CA PRO A 520 -1.62 -9.00 -10.85
C PRO A 520 -0.21 -9.61 -10.86
N TYR A 521 0.50 -9.65 -9.73
CA TYR A 521 1.93 -10.00 -9.68
C TYR A 521 2.24 -11.30 -8.92
N GLY A 522 1.34 -12.29 -8.95
CA GLY A 522 1.53 -13.59 -8.27
C GLY A 522 2.39 -14.60 -9.03
N ILE A 523 2.57 -14.41 -10.35
CA ILE A 523 3.33 -15.33 -11.23
C ILE A 523 2.73 -16.74 -11.21
N ASN A 524 1.42 -16.84 -11.41
CA ASN A 524 0.62 -18.06 -11.24
C ASN A 524 0.80 -19.08 -12.37
N GLY A 525 1.57 -18.73 -13.40
CA GLY A 525 1.97 -19.63 -14.47
C GLY A 525 3.23 -19.14 -15.16
N ALA A 526 3.91 -20.05 -15.86
CA ALA A 526 5.18 -19.75 -16.54
C ALA A 526 5.08 -18.62 -17.58
N PHE A 527 3.88 -18.39 -18.14
CA PHE A 527 3.61 -17.31 -19.10
C PHE A 527 3.51 -15.92 -18.45
N GLU A 528 3.31 -15.85 -17.12
CA GLU A 528 3.30 -14.60 -16.35
C GLU A 528 4.72 -14.17 -15.93
N ASP A 529 5.73 -15.04 -16.06
CA ASP A 529 7.13 -14.73 -15.75
C ASP A 529 7.84 -14.07 -16.94
N ASP A 530 7.91 -12.74 -16.93
CA ASP A 530 8.59 -11.93 -17.94
C ASP A 530 10.12 -11.85 -17.76
N GLY A 531 10.67 -12.44 -16.69
CA GLY A 531 12.10 -12.42 -16.41
C GLY A 531 12.65 -11.08 -15.89
N SER A 532 11.81 -10.09 -15.63
CA SER A 532 12.24 -8.74 -15.27
C SER A 532 12.50 -8.59 -13.76
N ASP A 533 13.49 -7.76 -13.43
CA ASP A 533 13.72 -7.33 -12.05
C ASP A 533 12.48 -6.65 -11.47
N ALA A 534 11.74 -5.88 -12.27
CA ALA A 534 10.54 -5.19 -11.84
C ALA A 534 9.47 -6.18 -11.31
N LEU A 535 9.21 -7.26 -12.05
CA LEU A 535 8.25 -8.29 -11.63
C LEU A 535 8.71 -9.00 -10.34
N TYR A 536 9.98 -9.38 -10.26
CA TYR A 536 10.54 -10.07 -9.09
C TYR A 536 10.55 -9.19 -7.84
N ILE A 537 10.81 -7.89 -8.01
CA ILE A 537 10.76 -6.92 -6.93
C ILE A 537 9.34 -6.76 -6.39
N ILE A 538 8.35 -6.49 -7.25
CA ILE A 538 6.97 -6.26 -6.76
C ILE A 538 6.35 -7.50 -6.14
N GLN A 539 6.62 -8.69 -6.70
CA GLN A 539 6.14 -9.93 -6.09
C GLN A 539 6.69 -10.08 -4.67
N SER A 540 7.98 -9.85 -4.47
CA SER A 540 8.63 -9.92 -3.15
C SER A 540 8.07 -8.88 -2.18
N LEU A 541 7.86 -7.64 -2.64
CA LEU A 541 7.30 -6.55 -1.83
C LEU A 541 5.85 -6.84 -1.41
N LEU A 542 5.04 -7.44 -2.29
CA LEU A 542 3.67 -7.84 -1.96
C LEU A 542 3.65 -8.97 -0.94
N VAL A 543 4.54 -9.97 -1.07
CA VAL A 543 4.65 -11.07 -0.09
C VAL A 543 5.06 -10.53 1.28
N GLN A 544 6.04 -9.62 1.35
CA GLN A 544 6.36 -8.92 2.60
C GLN A 544 5.13 -8.18 3.14
N ALA A 545 4.41 -7.45 2.28
CA ALA A 545 3.25 -6.66 2.69
C ALA A 545 2.08 -7.51 3.21
N PHE A 546 1.80 -8.68 2.62
CA PHE A 546 0.83 -9.63 3.17
C PHE A 546 1.24 -10.07 4.59
N GLY A 547 2.55 -10.24 4.79
CA GLY A 547 3.17 -10.43 6.10
C GLY A 547 2.76 -9.36 7.11
N GLU A 548 2.96 -8.10 6.73
CA GLU A 548 2.67 -6.92 7.55
C GLU A 548 1.17 -6.72 7.81
N ASP A 549 0.32 -7.14 6.86
CA ASP A 549 -1.14 -7.05 6.97
C ASP A 549 -1.74 -8.10 7.93
N GLY A 550 -1.08 -9.25 8.12
CA GLY A 550 -1.54 -10.29 9.05
C GLY A 550 -1.21 -11.74 8.68
N LEU A 551 -0.68 -12.02 7.48
CA LEU A 551 -0.35 -13.38 7.04
C LEU A 551 1.00 -13.82 7.67
N PRO A 552 1.11 -14.94 8.39
CA PRO A 552 2.37 -15.34 9.03
C PRO A 552 3.28 -16.11 8.07
N PRO A 553 4.43 -15.55 7.66
CA PRO A 553 5.25 -16.16 6.62
C PRO A 553 6.13 -17.34 7.06
N SER A 554 6.31 -17.57 8.36
CA SER A 554 7.25 -18.58 8.89
C SER A 554 6.66 -19.46 9.99
N GLY A 555 5.33 -19.60 10.01
CA GLY A 555 4.58 -20.03 11.19
C GLY A 555 4.52 -18.92 12.24
N GLY A 556 3.63 -19.09 13.21
CA GLY A 556 3.44 -18.10 14.28
C GLY A 556 2.56 -16.93 13.84
N PHE A 557 3.07 -15.71 13.91
CA PHE A 557 2.27 -14.49 13.81
C PHE A 557 2.71 -13.56 12.66
N ALA A 558 1.89 -12.55 12.40
CA ALA A 558 2.12 -11.51 11.40
C ALA A 558 3.48 -10.82 11.53
N THR A 559 4.03 -10.38 10.40
CA THR A 559 5.34 -9.72 10.30
C THR A 559 5.28 -8.32 10.89
N PRO A 560 6.12 -8.00 11.90
CA PRO A 560 6.14 -6.66 12.46
C PRO A 560 6.77 -5.63 11.52
N ALA A 561 6.23 -4.41 11.53
CA ALA A 561 6.60 -3.37 10.60
C ALA A 561 6.48 -1.95 11.17
N TYR A 562 7.11 -1.01 10.46
CA TYR A 562 6.87 0.42 10.64
C TYR A 562 5.49 0.82 10.08
N SER A 563 4.44 0.59 10.87
CA SER A 563 3.03 0.88 10.56
C SER A 563 2.49 2.22 11.06
N LEU A 564 3.18 2.89 11.99
CA LEU A 564 2.80 4.17 12.59
C LEU A 564 3.88 5.20 12.25
N ASP A 565 3.50 6.27 11.54
CA ASP A 565 4.44 7.34 11.21
C ASP A 565 4.69 8.26 12.42
N GLN A 566 5.50 7.77 13.35
CA GLN A 566 5.77 8.42 14.62
C GLN A 566 7.04 9.28 14.59
N GLU A 567 7.07 10.38 15.32
CA GLU A 567 8.27 11.18 15.59
C GLU A 567 8.70 11.04 17.06
N ASP A 568 9.99 10.80 17.28
CA ASP A 568 10.54 10.42 18.59
C ASP A 568 10.31 11.51 19.67
N ASP A 569 10.20 12.78 19.27
CA ASP A 569 10.01 13.96 20.12
C ASP A 569 8.56 14.45 20.20
N THR A 570 7.61 13.74 19.57
CA THR A 570 6.19 14.06 19.61
C THR A 570 5.48 13.40 20.78
N ARG A 571 4.51 14.11 21.37
CA ARG A 571 3.60 13.57 22.40
C ARG A 571 2.42 12.87 21.73
N TYR A 572 2.22 11.60 22.08
CA TYR A 572 1.09 10.80 21.64
C TYR A 572 0.14 10.49 22.78
N TYR A 573 -1.13 10.30 22.44
CA TYR A 573 -2.22 10.04 23.36
C TYR A 573 -2.98 8.81 22.89
N LEU A 574 -3.24 7.88 23.81
CA LEU A 574 -3.89 6.61 23.48
C LEU A 574 -5.36 6.65 23.86
N LYS A 575 -6.24 6.31 22.90
CA LYS A 575 -7.68 6.09 23.12
C LYS A 575 -8.06 4.69 22.65
N ASN A 576 -9.08 4.09 23.26
CA ASN A 576 -9.60 2.81 22.78
C ASN A 576 -10.58 3.04 21.60
N GLU A 577 -10.59 2.13 20.62
CA GLU A 577 -11.47 2.25 19.45
C GLU A 577 -12.94 2.02 19.79
N SER A 578 -13.25 1.32 20.89
CA SER A 578 -14.64 1.05 21.27
C SER A 578 -15.33 2.29 21.85
N PRO A 579 -16.51 2.68 21.34
CA PRO A 579 -17.35 3.71 21.96
C PRO A 579 -17.66 3.41 23.43
N ASP A 580 -17.88 2.13 23.77
CA ASP A 580 -18.19 1.68 25.13
C ASP A 580 -17.04 1.90 26.13
N ASN A 581 -15.83 2.11 25.63
CA ASN A 581 -14.63 2.39 26.43
C ASN A 581 -14.19 3.86 26.30
N GLY A 582 -15.11 4.75 25.93
CA GLY A 582 -14.86 6.19 25.87
C GLY A 582 -13.98 6.63 24.69
N LEU A 583 -14.17 6.10 23.48
CA LEU A 583 -13.48 6.55 22.25
C LEU A 583 -13.36 8.09 22.17
N TYR A 584 -14.40 8.80 22.59
CA TYR A 584 -14.46 10.26 22.55
C TYR A 584 -14.07 10.93 23.86
N SER A 585 -14.32 10.30 25.00
CA SER A 585 -14.17 10.94 26.32
C SER A 585 -12.93 10.50 27.10
N ALA A 586 -12.33 9.34 26.79
CA ALA A 586 -11.33 8.71 27.64
C ALA A 586 -9.96 8.58 26.97
N TYR A 587 -8.93 8.77 27.78
CA TYR A 587 -7.52 8.62 27.41
C TYR A 587 -6.83 7.64 28.36
N MET A 588 -5.84 6.91 27.85
CA MET A 588 -5.01 6.04 28.70
C MET A 588 -4.05 6.88 29.54
N VAL A 589 -4.11 6.70 30.85
CA VAL A 589 -3.31 7.42 31.84
C VAL A 589 -2.52 6.43 32.69
N GLU A 590 -1.28 6.76 32.98
CA GLU A 590 -0.49 6.07 34.00
C GLU A 590 -0.90 6.52 35.42
N ARG A 591 -1.13 5.56 36.32
CA ARG A 591 -1.37 5.79 37.74
C ARG A 591 -0.06 5.75 38.53
N ALA A 592 -0.05 6.35 39.72
CA ALA A 592 1.15 6.46 40.57
C ALA A 592 1.78 5.10 40.94
N ASP A 593 0.96 4.05 41.03
CA ASP A 593 1.39 2.67 41.31
C ASP A 593 1.99 1.93 40.09
N GLY A 594 2.04 2.57 38.92
CA GLY A 594 2.53 2.00 37.67
C GLY A 594 1.49 1.17 36.90
N SER A 595 0.23 1.09 37.37
CA SER A 595 -0.86 0.58 36.56
C SER A 595 -1.31 1.61 35.51
N VAL A 596 -1.98 1.15 34.45
CA VAL A 596 -2.57 2.02 33.42
C VAL A 596 -4.07 1.81 33.36
N ALA A 597 -4.81 2.87 33.09
CA ALA A 597 -6.27 2.84 32.99
C ALA A 597 -6.79 3.88 31.99
N LEU A 598 -7.98 3.66 31.47
CA LEU A 598 -8.73 4.69 30.75
C LEU A 598 -9.35 5.65 31.78
N ARG A 599 -9.19 6.95 31.54
CA ARG A 599 -9.78 8.02 32.37
C ARG A 599 -10.45 9.04 31.46
N GLU A 600 -11.66 9.44 31.83
CA GLU A 600 -12.36 10.52 31.14
C GLU A 600 -11.61 11.84 31.31
N LEU A 601 -11.29 12.50 30.20
CA LEU A 601 -10.62 13.79 30.11
C LEU A 601 -11.09 14.55 28.89
N ALA A 602 -11.27 15.86 29.02
CA ALA A 602 -11.38 16.73 27.85
C ALA A 602 -10.05 16.73 27.07
N GLY A 603 -10.09 16.98 25.76
CA GLY A 603 -8.88 16.95 24.91
C GLY A 603 -7.79 17.93 25.37
N GLU A 604 -8.17 19.14 25.80
CA GLU A 604 -7.23 20.14 26.34
C GLU A 604 -6.63 19.70 27.68
N GLU A 605 -7.44 19.06 28.53
CA GLU A 605 -6.97 18.52 29.81
C GLU A 605 -5.99 17.37 29.59
N ALA A 606 -6.30 16.46 28.66
CA ALA A 606 -5.39 15.38 28.28
C ALA A 606 -4.07 15.94 27.72
N ALA A 607 -4.12 16.96 26.87
CA ALA A 607 -2.92 17.59 26.29
C ALA A 607 -2.02 18.26 27.35
N ALA A 608 -2.62 18.79 28.42
CA ALA A 608 -1.91 19.36 29.56
C ALA A 608 -1.46 18.32 30.61
N ASN A 609 -1.87 17.05 30.46
CA ASN A 609 -1.61 16.01 31.45
C ASN A 609 -0.48 15.08 31.00
N ASP A 610 0.71 15.27 31.57
CA ASP A 610 1.89 14.45 31.22
C ASP A 610 1.72 12.95 31.55
N SER A 611 0.82 12.56 32.46
CA SER A 611 0.50 11.15 32.72
C SER A 611 -0.38 10.52 31.63
N ALA A 612 -1.05 11.32 30.80
CA ALA A 612 -1.82 10.88 29.63
C ALA A 612 -0.99 10.89 28.34
N ALA A 613 0.18 11.52 28.34
CA ALA A 613 1.05 11.68 27.19
C ALA A 613 2.17 10.63 27.15
N TRP A 614 2.50 10.17 25.94
CA TRP A 614 3.47 9.12 25.69
C TRP A 614 4.43 9.52 24.57
N ASN A 615 5.73 9.42 24.78
CA ASN A 615 6.70 9.38 23.68
C ASN A 615 6.70 7.99 23.08
N VAL A 616 6.52 7.90 21.78
CA VAL A 616 6.60 6.65 21.03
C VAL A 616 7.98 6.60 20.38
N THR A 617 8.58 5.42 20.30
CA THR A 617 9.84 5.21 19.57
C THR A 617 9.78 3.90 18.83
N PHE A 618 10.50 3.80 17.70
CA PHE A 618 10.55 2.59 16.88
C PHE A 618 11.93 1.93 16.93
N ASP A 619 11.96 0.63 17.23
CA ASP A 619 13.15 -0.22 17.12
C ASP A 619 13.17 -0.90 15.75
N PRO A 620 14.00 -0.43 14.79
CA PRO A 620 14.01 -0.98 13.44
C PRO A 620 14.62 -2.39 13.34
N ALA A 621 15.39 -2.83 14.34
CA ALA A 621 15.97 -4.18 14.33
C ALA A 621 14.92 -5.26 14.63
N ARG A 622 13.91 -4.92 15.44
CA ARG A 622 12.80 -5.80 15.82
C ARG A 622 11.48 -5.44 15.14
N SER A 623 11.42 -4.27 14.50
CA SER A 623 10.20 -3.65 13.98
C SER A 623 9.11 -3.45 15.02
N PHE A 624 9.48 -3.12 16.26
CA PHE A 624 8.55 -2.91 17.38
C PHE A 624 8.60 -1.48 17.92
N TYR A 625 7.57 -1.12 18.67
CA TYR A 625 7.41 0.20 19.28
C TYR A 625 7.55 0.13 20.79
N ALA A 626 8.12 1.17 21.38
CA ALA A 626 8.09 1.40 22.82
C ALA A 626 7.29 2.67 23.13
N PHE A 627 6.52 2.61 24.21
CA PHE A 627 5.73 3.73 24.72
C PHE A 627 6.30 4.16 26.06
N ARG A 628 6.76 5.41 26.17
CA ARG A 628 7.33 5.97 27.39
C ARG A 628 6.43 7.08 27.90
N ASN A 629 5.93 6.96 29.12
CA ASN A 629 5.09 8.00 29.72
C ASN A 629 5.91 9.29 29.90
N VAL A 630 5.34 10.43 29.52
CA VAL A 630 6.03 11.74 29.59
C VAL A 630 6.23 12.17 31.05
N GLY A 631 5.23 11.95 31.91
CA GLY A 631 5.29 12.40 33.31
C GLY A 631 6.24 11.61 34.20
N THR A 632 6.32 10.29 34.02
CA THR A 632 7.16 9.42 34.87
C THR A 632 8.44 8.95 34.21
N GLY A 633 8.53 9.01 32.87
CA GLY A 633 9.62 8.43 32.10
C GLY A 633 9.65 6.89 32.09
N ARG A 634 8.62 6.21 32.61
CA ARG A 634 8.50 4.74 32.61
C ARG A 634 7.99 4.22 31.27
N TYR A 635 8.42 3.03 30.90
CA TYR A 635 7.96 2.34 29.70
C TYR A 635 6.74 1.48 29.99
N LEU A 636 5.76 1.51 29.09
CA LEU A 636 4.70 0.51 29.04
C LEU A 636 5.34 -0.88 28.92
N THR A 637 4.84 -1.85 29.69
CA THR A 637 5.40 -3.20 29.74
C THR A 637 4.34 -4.26 29.93
N TYR A 638 4.52 -5.39 29.24
CA TYR A 638 3.75 -6.60 29.43
C TYR A 638 4.35 -7.46 30.54
N VAL A 639 3.53 -7.86 31.51
CA VAL A 639 3.92 -8.72 32.63
C VAL A 639 3.45 -10.16 32.37
N PRO A 640 4.33 -11.11 32.00
CA PRO A 640 3.91 -12.44 31.58
C PRO A 640 3.18 -13.25 32.65
N ALA A 641 3.57 -13.10 33.92
CA ALA A 641 3.00 -13.87 35.03
C ALA A 641 1.50 -13.62 35.27
N THR A 642 1.04 -12.41 34.95
CA THR A 642 -0.36 -11.97 35.20
C THR A 642 -1.09 -11.59 33.92
N ALA A 643 -0.42 -11.64 32.76
CA ALA A 643 -0.91 -11.10 31.49
C ALA A 643 -1.44 -9.66 31.64
N ALA A 644 -0.73 -8.84 32.41
CA ALA A 644 -1.09 -7.44 32.67
C ALA A 644 -0.27 -6.47 31.81
N ILE A 645 -0.83 -5.28 31.59
CA ILE A 645 -0.11 -4.13 31.05
C ILE A 645 0.10 -3.14 32.19
N THR A 646 1.36 -2.76 32.42
CA THR A 646 1.79 -1.83 33.48
C THR A 646 2.89 -0.93 32.92
N THR A 647 3.50 -0.09 33.76
CA THR A 647 4.71 0.66 33.42
C THR A 647 5.88 0.27 34.33
N THR A 648 7.10 0.39 33.82
CA THR A 648 8.31 0.21 34.64
C THR A 648 9.50 1.02 34.11
N THR A 649 10.51 1.23 34.96
CA THR A 649 11.68 2.05 34.62
C THR A 649 12.74 1.20 33.91
N ALA A 650 13.31 1.72 32.83
CA ALA A 650 14.49 1.15 32.18
C ALA A 650 15.29 2.25 31.47
N ALA A 651 16.60 2.03 31.30
CA ALA A 651 17.45 2.93 30.52
C ALA A 651 17.15 2.81 29.00
N THR A 652 16.89 1.59 28.54
CA THR A 652 16.45 1.28 27.17
C THR A 652 15.34 0.21 27.22
N PRO A 653 14.43 0.18 26.23
CA PRO A 653 13.36 -0.81 26.18
C PRO A 653 13.89 -2.25 26.12
N THR A 654 13.33 -3.12 26.97
CA THR A 654 13.56 -4.58 26.92
C THR A 654 12.48 -5.27 26.08
N ALA A 655 12.62 -6.57 25.82
CA ALA A 655 11.67 -7.32 24.99
C ALA A 655 10.19 -7.25 25.47
N ASN A 656 9.96 -7.06 26.77
CA ASN A 656 8.60 -6.92 27.32
C ASN A 656 8.06 -5.48 27.28
N MET A 657 8.86 -4.51 26.86
CA MET A 657 8.49 -3.10 26.66
C MET A 657 8.31 -2.75 25.18
N LEU A 658 8.50 -3.74 24.30
CA LEU A 658 8.41 -3.61 22.86
C LEU A 658 7.15 -4.31 22.35
N PHE A 659 6.39 -3.58 21.54
CA PHE A 659 5.09 -4.01 21.04
C PHE A 659 5.05 -3.99 19.52
N HIS A 660 4.45 -5.02 18.94
CA HIS A 660 4.07 -5.03 17.53
C HIS A 660 2.79 -4.20 17.39
N LEU A 661 2.82 -3.16 16.55
CA LEU A 661 1.62 -2.45 16.12
C LEU A 661 1.13 -3.04 14.80
N MET A 662 -0.09 -3.56 14.80
CA MET A 662 -0.77 -3.98 13.57
C MET A 662 -1.92 -3.02 13.30
N ARG A 663 -1.97 -2.42 12.11
CA ARG A 663 -2.96 -1.40 11.75
C ARG A 663 -4.29 -2.06 11.38
N SER A 664 -5.40 -1.46 11.83
CA SER A 664 -6.76 -1.85 11.41
C SER A 664 -6.96 -1.63 9.92
N ARG A 665 -7.82 -2.44 9.30
CA ARG A 665 -8.25 -2.35 7.89
C ARG A 665 -9.43 -1.39 7.67
N LYS A 666 -9.99 -0.83 8.75
CA LYS A 666 -11.12 0.10 8.70
C LYS A 666 -10.77 1.41 9.41
N ASP A 667 -11.24 2.50 8.82
CA ASP A 667 -11.24 3.80 9.48
C ASP A 667 -12.13 3.75 10.72
N VAL A 668 -11.69 4.37 11.81
CA VAL A 668 -12.42 4.35 13.10
C VAL A 668 -13.76 5.05 12.96
N LEU A 669 -13.76 6.20 12.29
CA LEU A 669 -14.96 6.99 12.00
C LEU A 669 -15.17 7.11 10.50
N GLN A 670 -16.43 7.06 10.09
CA GLN A 670 -16.82 7.33 8.71
C GLN A 670 -16.37 8.73 8.29
N GLY A 671 -15.64 8.82 7.18
CA GLY A 671 -15.10 10.09 6.67
C GLY A 671 -13.78 10.53 7.29
N SER A 672 -13.21 9.77 8.23
CA SER A 672 -11.87 9.96 8.77
C SER A 672 -10.83 9.09 8.04
N LYS A 673 -9.54 9.39 8.24
CA LYS A 673 -8.44 8.46 7.93
C LYS A 673 -7.77 7.88 9.18
N LEU A 674 -8.38 8.09 10.35
CA LEU A 674 -7.85 7.62 11.62
C LEU A 674 -8.04 6.11 11.72
N ARG A 675 -7.01 5.42 12.22
CA ARG A 675 -6.97 3.96 12.31
C ARG A 675 -6.62 3.53 13.72
N GLY A 676 -7.31 2.50 14.20
CA GLY A 676 -6.89 1.79 15.41
C GLY A 676 -5.76 0.83 15.11
N TYR A 677 -4.96 0.53 16.14
CA TYR A 677 -3.87 -0.41 16.10
C TYR A 677 -4.06 -1.45 17.19
N TRP A 678 -3.86 -2.72 16.85
CA TRP A 678 -3.61 -3.72 17.89
C TRP A 678 -2.21 -3.50 18.44
N ILE A 679 -2.10 -3.35 19.76
CA ILE A 679 -0.82 -3.24 20.49
C ILE A 679 -0.49 -4.63 21.05
N ILE A 680 0.39 -5.35 20.36
CA ILE A 680 0.54 -6.80 20.53
C ILE A 680 1.87 -7.15 21.17
N ARG A 681 1.84 -8.01 22.19
CA ARG A 681 3.04 -8.69 22.68
C ARG A 681 3.35 -9.87 21.77
N ASN A 682 4.11 -9.61 20.71
CA ASN A 682 4.49 -10.64 19.75
C ASN A 682 5.65 -11.49 20.32
N THR A 683 5.35 -12.73 20.70
CA THR A 683 6.33 -13.74 21.16
C THR A 683 6.64 -14.79 20.09
N GLY A 684 6.11 -14.62 18.86
CA GLY A 684 6.15 -15.63 17.80
C GLY A 684 5.06 -16.71 17.91
N ALA A 685 4.18 -16.64 18.91
CA ALA A 685 3.02 -17.54 19.02
C ALA A 685 1.92 -17.18 18.01
N GLU A 686 1.17 -18.17 17.51
CA GLU A 686 0.06 -17.97 16.55
C GLU A 686 -1.07 -17.09 17.11
N SER A 687 -1.30 -17.16 18.42
CA SER A 687 -2.36 -16.42 19.12
C SER A 687 -1.74 -15.56 20.24
N PRO A 688 -1.03 -14.46 19.92
CA PRO A 688 -0.38 -13.63 20.92
C PRO A 688 -1.42 -12.83 21.73
N ASN A 689 -0.97 -12.27 22.85
CA ASN A 689 -1.79 -11.33 23.63
C ASN A 689 -1.73 -9.92 23.01
N ALA A 690 -2.88 -9.30 22.85
CA ALA A 690 -3.05 -7.90 22.49
C ALA A 690 -3.54 -7.10 23.69
N MET A 691 -3.13 -5.83 23.81
CA MET A 691 -3.66 -4.90 24.81
C MET A 691 -5.15 -4.67 24.56
N SER A 692 -5.96 -4.72 25.62
CA SER A 692 -7.41 -4.63 25.54
C SER A 692 -7.95 -3.82 26.71
N ALA A 693 -8.94 -2.98 26.43
CA ALA A 693 -9.77 -2.38 27.47
C ALA A 693 -10.73 -3.46 28.04
N ARG A 694 -11.01 -3.39 29.33
CA ARG A 694 -11.90 -4.28 30.08
C ARG A 694 -12.76 -3.44 31.04
N ASN A 695 -14.01 -3.85 31.28
CA ASN A 695 -14.89 -3.24 32.29
C ASN A 695 -15.00 -1.69 32.21
N GLY A 696 -15.01 -1.12 31.00
CA GLY A 696 -15.18 0.32 30.75
C GLY A 696 -14.00 1.22 31.12
N SER A 697 -13.04 0.78 31.97
CA SER A 697 -11.93 1.63 32.43
C SER A 697 -10.59 0.91 32.65
N ASP A 698 -10.57 -0.41 32.82
CA ASP A 698 -9.34 -1.16 33.08
C ASP A 698 -8.60 -1.48 31.78
N VAL A 699 -7.27 -1.43 31.81
CA VAL A 699 -6.42 -1.85 30.69
C VAL A 699 -5.71 -3.15 31.05
N GLY A 700 -5.90 -4.17 30.22
CA GLY A 700 -5.25 -5.48 30.37
C GLY A 700 -4.87 -6.06 29.01
N THR A 701 -4.86 -7.38 28.87
CA THR A 701 -4.69 -8.04 27.58
C THR A 701 -5.82 -8.98 27.23
N SER A 702 -5.93 -9.42 25.99
CA SER A 702 -6.73 -10.58 25.61
C SER A 702 -6.08 -11.26 24.41
N THR A 703 -6.45 -12.50 24.13
CA THR A 703 -5.95 -13.21 22.95
C THR A 703 -6.32 -12.41 21.71
N TYR A 704 -5.33 -12.14 20.86
CA TYR A 704 -5.51 -11.37 19.62
C TYR A 704 -6.67 -11.91 18.78
N SER A 705 -7.49 -10.99 18.28
CA SER A 705 -8.56 -11.27 17.31
C SER A 705 -8.41 -10.38 16.09
N LEU A 706 -8.38 -10.99 14.91
CA LEU A 706 -8.37 -10.31 13.62
C LEU A 706 -9.71 -9.65 13.27
N ALA A 707 -10.79 -9.99 14.01
CA ALA A 707 -12.14 -9.54 13.71
C ALA A 707 -12.27 -8.02 13.72
N ASN A 708 -13.00 -7.48 12.73
CA ASN A 708 -13.32 -6.06 12.68
C ASN A 708 -14.18 -5.62 13.86
N SER A 709 -14.89 -6.54 14.53
CA SER A 709 -15.65 -6.28 15.75
C SER A 709 -14.80 -6.18 17.03
N ALA A 710 -13.50 -6.53 16.99
CA ALA A 710 -12.62 -6.51 18.16
C ALA A 710 -12.13 -5.10 18.56
N THR A 711 -13.04 -4.11 18.57
CA THR A 711 -12.73 -2.68 18.86
C THR A 711 -12.09 -2.47 20.22
N ALA A 712 -12.43 -3.30 21.22
CA ALA A 712 -11.83 -3.23 22.56
C ALA A 712 -10.32 -3.54 22.59
N GLN A 713 -9.79 -4.26 21.58
CA GLN A 713 -8.35 -4.56 21.44
C GLN A 713 -7.58 -3.50 20.63
N ARG A 714 -8.27 -2.57 20.00
CA ARG A 714 -7.67 -1.59 19.10
C ARG A 714 -7.57 -0.22 19.76
N TRP A 715 -6.44 0.42 19.51
CA TRP A 715 -6.05 1.66 20.15
C TRP A 715 -5.68 2.70 19.10
N LEU A 716 -6.24 3.89 19.21
CA LEU A 716 -5.79 5.05 18.46
C LEU A 716 -4.53 5.58 19.16
N VAL A 717 -3.49 5.87 18.38
CA VAL A 717 -2.27 6.54 18.85
C VAL A 717 -2.23 7.89 18.15
N LEU A 718 -2.60 8.95 18.87
CA LEU A 718 -2.93 10.24 18.30
C LEU A 718 -1.90 11.30 18.71
N ASP A 719 -1.42 12.08 17.77
CA ASP A 719 -0.83 13.37 18.10
C ASP A 719 -1.92 14.41 18.43
N GLN A 720 -1.51 15.61 18.85
CA GLN A 720 -2.44 16.67 19.24
C GLN A 720 -3.31 17.19 18.08
N SER A 721 -2.80 17.17 16.84
CA SER A 721 -3.58 17.54 15.66
C SER A 721 -4.69 16.53 15.39
N GLN A 722 -4.34 15.23 15.45
CA GLN A 722 -5.27 14.13 15.24
C GLN A 722 -6.33 14.03 16.36
N MET A 723 -6.00 14.45 17.59
CA MET A 723 -7.00 14.61 18.65
C MET A 723 -8.08 15.64 18.27
N GLY A 724 -7.67 16.78 17.70
CA GLY A 724 -8.60 17.81 17.23
C GLY A 724 -9.47 17.35 16.04
N GLU A 725 -8.88 16.60 15.10
CA GLU A 725 -9.62 15.97 14.00
C GLU A 725 -10.68 14.99 14.52
N LEU A 726 -10.31 14.12 15.45
CA LEU A 726 -11.22 13.14 16.05
C LEU A 726 -12.38 13.83 16.77
N GLU A 727 -12.10 14.88 17.55
CA GLU A 727 -13.12 15.64 18.27
C GLU A 727 -14.11 16.31 17.32
N THR A 728 -13.63 16.93 16.25
CA THR A 728 -14.48 17.58 15.24
C THR A 728 -15.41 16.59 14.55
N LEU A 729 -14.89 15.42 14.19
CA LEU A 729 -15.67 14.35 13.56
C LEU A 729 -16.69 13.74 14.53
N ALA A 730 -16.30 13.54 15.78
CA ALA A 730 -17.17 13.08 16.86
C ALA A 730 -18.34 14.04 17.09
N MET A 731 -18.05 15.34 17.17
CA MET A 731 -19.08 16.37 17.29
C MET A 731 -20.06 16.33 16.12
N THR A 732 -19.55 16.22 14.88
CA THR A 732 -20.39 16.12 13.69
C THR A 732 -21.31 14.89 13.75
N GLY A 733 -20.78 13.75 14.19
CA GLY A 733 -21.52 12.50 14.37
C GLY A 733 -22.62 12.62 15.43
N TYR A 734 -22.28 13.08 16.64
CA TYR A 734 -23.25 13.22 17.72
C TYR A 734 -24.30 14.31 17.43
N ALA A 735 -23.91 15.43 16.83
CA ALA A 735 -24.86 16.47 16.43
C ALA A 735 -25.91 15.92 15.45
N ARG A 736 -25.48 15.12 14.45
CA ARG A 736 -26.41 14.47 13.52
C ARG A 736 -27.34 13.49 14.26
N GLN A 737 -26.78 12.59 15.08
CA GLN A 737 -27.57 11.63 15.84
C GLN A 737 -28.58 12.31 16.76
N LEU A 738 -28.18 13.41 17.42
CA LEU A 738 -29.04 14.22 18.26
C LEU A 738 -30.19 14.84 17.46
N THR A 739 -29.88 15.49 16.33
CA THR A 739 -30.90 16.09 15.46
C THR A 739 -31.88 15.04 14.92
N ASP A 740 -31.38 13.90 14.44
CA ASP A 740 -32.21 12.81 13.93
C ASP A 740 -33.12 12.23 15.03
N TYR A 741 -32.58 12.03 16.24
CA TYR A 741 -33.33 11.52 17.37
C TYR A 741 -34.37 12.52 17.89
N VAL A 742 -34.03 13.80 18.02
CA VAL A 742 -34.99 14.86 18.38
C VAL A 742 -36.12 14.91 17.35
N ALA A 743 -35.83 14.80 16.06
CA ALA A 743 -36.85 14.74 15.02
C ALA A 743 -37.77 13.51 15.16
N LEU A 744 -37.22 12.35 15.53
CA LEU A 744 -37.99 11.14 15.83
C LEU A 744 -38.90 11.35 17.04
N VAL A 745 -38.40 11.89 18.15
CA VAL A 745 -39.21 12.15 19.36
C VAL A 745 -40.32 13.18 19.07
N LYS A 746 -40.02 14.22 18.29
CA LYS A 746 -41.05 15.17 17.81
C LYS A 746 -42.12 14.49 16.96
N LYS A 747 -41.75 13.50 16.15
CA LYS A 747 -42.72 12.68 15.40
C LYS A 747 -43.59 11.82 16.32
N LEU A 748 -43.02 11.25 17.39
CA LEU A 748 -43.78 10.52 18.41
C LEU A 748 -44.79 11.46 19.10
N ARG A 749 -44.35 12.64 19.57
CA ARG A 749 -45.20 13.68 20.16
C ARG A 749 -46.33 14.15 19.23
N ALA A 750 -46.10 14.15 17.92
CA ALA A 750 -47.12 14.51 16.94
C ALA A 750 -48.21 13.43 16.72
N THR A 751 -47.98 12.18 17.14
CA THR A 751 -49.00 11.13 17.08
C THR A 751 -50.18 11.51 17.98
N PRO A 752 -51.44 11.46 17.51
CA PRO A 752 -52.59 11.80 18.35
C PRO A 752 -52.67 10.92 19.60
N HIS A 753 -52.58 11.54 20.78
CA HIS A 753 -52.52 10.84 22.05
C HIS A 753 -53.28 11.59 23.16
N THR A 754 -53.40 10.91 24.30
CA THR A 754 -53.90 11.42 25.58
C THR A 754 -52.73 11.42 26.55
N GLU A 755 -52.57 12.49 27.32
CA GLU A 755 -51.61 12.52 28.41
C GLU A 755 -52.15 11.69 29.58
N ASP A 756 -51.38 10.68 29.99
CA ASP A 756 -51.73 9.86 31.16
C ASP A 756 -51.41 10.62 32.47
N ALA A 757 -50.43 11.52 32.40
CA ALA A 757 -50.11 12.51 33.43
C ALA A 757 -50.24 13.94 32.86
N PRO A 758 -51.01 14.85 33.49
CA PRO A 758 -51.17 16.21 32.96
C PRO A 758 -49.84 16.96 32.82
N GLY A 759 -49.61 17.57 31.66
CA GLY A 759 -48.41 18.37 31.37
C GLY A 759 -47.26 17.60 30.71
N THR A 760 -47.46 16.32 30.35
CA THR A 760 -46.47 15.50 29.65
C THR A 760 -45.96 16.16 28.35
N ASP A 761 -46.83 16.71 27.51
CA ASP A 761 -46.43 17.38 26.26
C ASP A 761 -45.57 18.61 26.55
N GLN A 762 -45.99 19.43 27.51
CA GLN A 762 -45.26 20.65 27.87
C GLN A 762 -43.86 20.32 28.41
N ALA A 763 -43.76 19.30 29.28
CA ALA A 763 -42.48 18.85 29.82
C ALA A 763 -41.54 18.32 28.72
N LEU A 764 -42.07 17.58 27.74
CA LEU A 764 -41.28 17.13 26.60
C LEU A 764 -40.82 18.32 25.75
N ASP A 765 -41.73 19.22 25.39
CA ASP A 765 -41.43 20.38 24.55
C ASP A 765 -40.36 21.28 25.19
N ASP A 766 -40.45 21.54 26.50
CA ASP A 766 -39.48 22.33 27.25
C ASP A 766 -38.09 21.66 27.27
N ARG A 767 -38.04 20.34 27.49
CA ARG A 767 -36.77 19.59 27.50
C ARG A 767 -36.13 19.54 26.11
N LEU A 768 -36.92 19.30 25.06
CA LEU A 768 -36.39 19.30 23.68
C LEU A 768 -35.91 20.70 23.28
N ALA A 769 -36.63 21.77 23.66
CA ALA A 769 -36.19 23.14 23.41
C ALA A 769 -34.87 23.46 24.14
N ALA A 770 -34.72 23.01 25.39
CA ALA A 770 -33.48 23.15 26.14
C ALA A 770 -32.32 22.36 25.49
N VAL A 771 -32.58 21.15 24.99
CA VAL A 771 -31.62 20.33 24.25
C VAL A 771 -31.17 21.03 22.97
N GLU A 772 -32.09 21.56 22.17
CA GLU A 772 -31.78 22.26 20.92
C GLU A 772 -30.99 23.56 21.16
N ALA A 773 -31.34 24.32 22.21
CA ALA A 773 -30.61 25.53 22.60
C ALA A 773 -29.17 25.22 23.05
N GLN A 774 -28.98 24.15 23.83
CA GLN A 774 -27.65 23.71 24.27
C GLN A 774 -26.84 23.10 23.13
N GLN A 775 -27.47 22.38 22.20
CA GLN A 775 -26.81 21.85 21.00
C GLN A 775 -26.15 22.97 20.19
N ALA A 776 -26.81 24.12 20.04
CA ALA A 776 -26.31 25.26 19.28
C ALA A 776 -25.05 25.92 19.89
N THR A 777 -24.75 25.64 21.16
CA THR A 777 -23.60 26.22 21.89
C THR A 777 -22.59 25.16 22.34
N ALA A 778 -22.82 23.89 22.00
CA ALA A 778 -21.92 22.80 22.35
C ALA A 778 -20.59 22.94 21.62
N THR A 779 -19.50 22.79 22.37
CA THR A 779 -18.12 22.93 21.89
C THR A 779 -17.34 21.62 21.95
N THR A 780 -17.95 20.57 22.49
CA THR A 780 -17.33 19.24 22.65
C THR A 780 -18.29 18.11 22.29
N SER A 781 -17.74 16.97 21.88
CA SER A 781 -18.46 15.74 21.59
C SER A 781 -19.14 15.16 22.82
N ALA A 782 -18.52 15.30 24.00
CA ALA A 782 -19.07 14.87 25.29
C ALA A 782 -20.36 15.63 25.65
N GLN A 783 -20.41 16.94 25.43
CA GLN A 783 -21.63 17.74 25.62
C GLN A 783 -22.76 17.25 24.71
N LEU A 784 -22.48 17.02 23.42
CA LEU A 784 -23.48 16.51 22.48
C LEU A 784 -23.96 15.09 22.81
N ALA A 785 -23.06 14.23 23.29
CA ALA A 785 -23.43 12.89 23.77
C ALA A 785 -24.35 12.95 24.99
N ALA A 786 -24.07 13.84 25.95
CA ALA A 786 -24.95 14.06 27.10
C ALA A 786 -26.33 14.59 26.68
N LEU A 787 -26.38 15.52 25.72
CA LEU A 787 -27.64 16.02 25.16
C LEU A 787 -28.44 14.93 24.42
N LEU A 788 -27.76 14.00 23.74
CA LEU A 788 -28.41 12.82 23.16
C LEU A 788 -28.99 11.89 24.23
N GLY A 789 -28.28 11.72 25.35
CA GLY A 789 -28.81 11.02 26.53
C GLY A 789 -30.05 11.71 27.09
N GLU A 790 -30.03 13.04 27.23
CA GLU A 790 -31.15 13.84 27.69
C GLU A 790 -32.35 13.76 26.74
N ALA A 791 -32.14 13.84 25.43
CA ALA A 791 -33.20 13.66 24.44
C ALA A 791 -33.84 12.27 24.50
N ARG A 792 -33.03 11.22 24.73
CA ARG A 792 -33.51 9.84 24.94
C ARG A 792 -34.34 9.72 26.20
N SER A 793 -33.87 10.29 27.32
CA SER A 793 -34.64 10.33 28.57
C SER A 793 -35.95 11.09 28.39
N ALA A 794 -35.94 12.23 27.68
CA ALA A 794 -37.16 12.99 27.40
C ALA A 794 -38.17 12.20 26.56
N GLY A 795 -37.70 11.51 25.51
CA GLY A 795 -38.55 10.63 24.70
C GLY A 795 -39.12 9.45 25.49
N PHE A 796 -38.32 8.86 26.38
CA PHE A 796 -38.76 7.79 27.29
C PHE A 796 -39.86 8.29 28.25
N ASP A 797 -39.62 9.40 28.94
CA ASP A 797 -40.55 9.96 29.92
C ASP A 797 -41.88 10.36 29.27
N PHE A 798 -41.83 10.88 28.03
CA PHE A 798 -43.02 11.11 27.22
C PHE A 798 -43.80 9.83 26.97
N LEU A 799 -43.14 8.79 26.44
CA LEU A 799 -43.81 7.52 26.13
C LEU A 799 -44.39 6.85 27.39
N ALA A 800 -43.69 6.92 28.53
CA ALA A 800 -44.17 6.36 29.80
C ALA A 800 -45.45 7.03 30.32
N ASN A 801 -45.76 8.24 29.87
CA ASN A 801 -46.89 9.05 30.36
C ASN A 801 -47.85 9.49 29.23
N ALA A 802 -47.84 8.79 28.10
CA ALA A 802 -48.71 9.07 26.97
C ALA A 802 -49.31 7.81 26.35
N THR A 803 -50.62 7.86 26.07
CA THR A 803 -51.37 6.77 25.43
C THR A 803 -51.98 7.23 24.10
N PRO A 804 -51.78 6.51 22.98
CA PRO A 804 -52.34 6.92 21.69
C PRO A 804 -53.87 6.94 21.72
N LYS A 805 -54.48 7.95 21.09
CA LYS A 805 -55.94 8.12 21.03
C LYS A 805 -56.63 7.06 20.18
N SER A 806 -55.89 6.47 19.24
CA SER A 806 -56.41 5.49 18.30
C SER A 806 -55.46 4.30 18.18
N MET A 807 -56.00 3.09 18.29
CA MET A 807 -55.25 1.85 18.04
C MET A 807 -54.76 1.73 16.59
N ALA A 808 -55.35 2.49 15.66
CA ALA A 808 -54.89 2.55 14.27
C ALA A 808 -53.69 3.49 14.06
N GLN A 809 -53.33 4.29 15.07
CA GLN A 809 -52.22 5.23 15.04
C GLN A 809 -51.37 5.09 16.33
N PRO A 810 -50.75 3.92 16.56
CA PRO A 810 -49.85 3.74 17.70
C PRO A 810 -48.56 4.54 17.53
N PHE A 811 -47.78 4.64 18.61
CA PHE A 811 -46.42 5.16 18.52
C PHE A 811 -45.54 4.16 17.77
N ASP A 812 -44.86 4.61 16.72
CA ASP A 812 -43.97 3.77 15.91
C ASP A 812 -42.55 3.80 16.48
N LEU A 813 -42.18 2.71 17.16
CA LEU A 813 -40.87 2.51 17.78
C LEU A 813 -39.97 1.62 16.91
N THR A 814 -40.27 1.44 15.62
CA THR A 814 -39.48 0.59 14.72
C THR A 814 -38.01 1.01 14.66
N PHE A 815 -37.72 2.30 14.85
CA PHE A 815 -36.34 2.82 14.89
C PHE A 815 -35.49 2.24 16.03
N MET A 816 -36.11 1.63 17.05
CA MET A 816 -35.40 0.95 18.14
C MET A 816 -34.86 -0.42 17.70
N ILE A 817 -35.43 -1.01 16.64
CA ILE A 817 -34.95 -2.27 16.08
C ILE A 817 -33.81 -1.98 15.10
N GLN A 818 -32.60 -2.50 15.38
CA GLN A 818 -31.50 -2.34 14.43
C GLN A 818 -31.73 -3.21 13.19
N ASN A 819 -31.54 -2.65 12.00
CA ASN A 819 -31.74 -3.32 10.71
C ASN A 819 -33.12 -4.02 10.60
N ALA A 820 -34.18 -3.34 11.00
CA ALA A 820 -35.53 -3.93 11.03
C ALA A 820 -36.03 -4.46 9.67
N GLY A 821 -35.53 -3.91 8.55
CA GLY A 821 -35.81 -4.34 7.18
C GLY A 821 -34.81 -5.32 6.56
N MET A 822 -33.98 -6.00 7.37
CA MET A 822 -33.07 -7.06 6.93
C MET A 822 -32.10 -6.69 5.79
N ASP A 823 -31.72 -5.41 5.64
CA ASP A 823 -30.67 -5.01 4.68
C ASP A 823 -29.29 -5.56 5.07
N LYS A 824 -29.10 -5.82 6.37
CA LYS A 824 -27.92 -6.40 7.01
C LYS A 824 -28.33 -7.19 8.25
N LEU A 825 -27.42 -8.02 8.76
CA LEU A 825 -27.66 -8.81 9.98
C LEU A 825 -27.12 -8.13 11.26
N ASP A 826 -26.50 -6.95 11.17
CA ASP A 826 -25.91 -6.28 12.34
C ASP A 826 -26.98 -6.03 13.42
N GLY A 827 -26.62 -6.24 14.69
CA GLY A 827 -27.53 -6.06 15.82
C GLY A 827 -28.45 -7.26 16.13
N TRP A 828 -28.45 -8.31 15.33
CA TRP A 828 -29.24 -9.53 15.57
C TRP A 828 -28.37 -10.72 16.02
N SER A 829 -28.95 -11.61 16.83
CA SER A 829 -28.36 -12.92 17.12
C SER A 829 -28.73 -13.92 16.02
N GLY A 830 -27.77 -14.66 15.48
CA GLY A 830 -28.00 -15.73 14.51
C GLY A 830 -27.51 -15.39 13.09
N THR A 831 -27.39 -16.41 12.25
CA THR A 831 -26.73 -16.30 10.94
C THR A 831 -27.59 -16.94 9.82
N PRO A 832 -28.74 -16.35 9.47
CA PRO A 832 -29.51 -16.79 8.31
C PRO A 832 -28.75 -16.55 7.00
N ALA A 833 -29.18 -17.21 5.92
CA ALA A 833 -28.81 -16.73 4.59
C ALA A 833 -29.56 -15.42 4.31
N LEU A 834 -28.86 -14.41 3.76
CA LEU A 834 -29.42 -13.09 3.50
C LEU A 834 -29.31 -12.74 2.01
N GLY A 835 -30.40 -12.26 1.42
CA GLY A 835 -30.47 -11.84 0.03
C GLY A 835 -31.77 -11.10 -0.27
N HIS A 836 -31.71 -10.11 -1.16
CA HIS A 836 -32.88 -9.28 -1.54
C HIS A 836 -33.62 -8.63 -0.34
N SER A 837 -32.87 -8.24 0.69
CA SER A 837 -33.40 -7.74 1.98
C SER A 837 -34.38 -8.72 2.64
N ALA A 838 -34.16 -10.03 2.49
CA ALA A 838 -34.89 -11.06 3.23
C ALA A 838 -33.89 -12.06 3.85
N ALA A 839 -34.26 -12.62 4.99
CA ALA A 839 -33.46 -13.62 5.70
C ALA A 839 -34.15 -14.99 5.67
N GLU A 840 -33.41 -16.06 5.38
CA GLU A 840 -33.95 -17.42 5.33
C GLU A 840 -33.19 -18.45 6.18
N PHE A 841 -33.95 -19.42 6.66
CA PHE A 841 -33.47 -20.69 7.20
C PHE A 841 -34.12 -21.83 6.46
N TYR A 842 -33.30 -22.75 5.94
CA TYR A 842 -33.74 -23.96 5.27
C TYR A 842 -33.37 -25.18 6.12
N GLN A 843 -34.33 -26.08 6.37
CA GLN A 843 -34.17 -27.34 7.09
C GLN A 843 -33.40 -27.24 8.41
N SER A 844 -33.58 -26.16 9.15
CA SER A 844 -32.84 -25.88 10.38
C SER A 844 -33.75 -25.41 11.51
N THR A 845 -33.31 -25.67 12.73
CA THR A 845 -33.82 -24.99 13.93
C THR A 845 -33.00 -23.73 14.16
N PHE A 846 -33.62 -22.68 14.68
CA PHE A 846 -32.95 -21.40 14.87
C PHE A 846 -33.66 -20.53 15.91
N ASN A 847 -32.94 -19.54 16.43
CA ASN A 847 -33.51 -18.43 17.20
C ASN A 847 -32.82 -17.13 16.76
N PHE A 848 -33.51 -16.34 15.95
CA PHE A 848 -33.03 -15.07 15.42
C PHE A 848 -33.67 -13.93 16.20
N SER A 849 -32.88 -13.12 16.91
CA SER A 849 -33.44 -12.25 17.95
C SER A 849 -32.62 -11.00 18.27
N GLN A 850 -33.28 -10.01 18.85
CA GLN A 850 -32.69 -8.80 19.40
C GLN A 850 -33.31 -8.53 20.79
N THR A 851 -32.54 -7.91 21.68
CA THR A 851 -33.04 -7.44 22.98
C THR A 851 -33.03 -5.93 22.99
N LEU A 852 -34.20 -5.33 23.18
CA LEU A 852 -34.36 -3.90 23.37
C LEU A 852 -34.34 -3.60 24.87
N ALA A 853 -33.69 -2.52 25.28
CA ALA A 853 -33.61 -2.07 26.66
C ALA A 853 -34.21 -0.65 26.79
N HIS A 854 -34.41 -0.20 28.04
CA HIS A 854 -34.94 1.13 28.35
C HIS A 854 -36.32 1.38 27.72
N LEU A 855 -37.22 0.40 27.85
CA LEU A 855 -38.59 0.49 27.36
C LEU A 855 -39.56 0.84 28.49
N PRO A 856 -40.51 1.78 28.28
CA PRO A 856 -41.54 2.07 29.27
C PRO A 856 -42.51 0.89 29.44
N ALA A 857 -43.18 0.81 30.59
CA ALA A 857 -44.25 -0.14 30.83
C ALA A 857 -45.40 0.08 29.82
N GLY A 858 -46.13 -0.97 29.49
CA GLY A 858 -47.30 -0.89 28.61
C GLY A 858 -47.34 -1.94 27.51
N CYS A 859 -48.27 -1.75 26.56
CA CYS A 859 -48.51 -2.72 25.49
C CYS A 859 -47.65 -2.46 24.25
N TYR A 860 -46.97 -3.51 23.79
CA TYR A 860 -46.17 -3.52 22.58
C TYR A 860 -46.74 -4.49 21.55
N GLN A 861 -46.61 -4.13 20.27
CA GLN A 861 -46.89 -5.00 19.13
C GLN A 861 -45.64 -5.14 18.28
N LEU A 862 -45.20 -6.38 18.08
CA LEU A 862 -44.21 -6.70 17.07
C LEU A 862 -44.93 -7.21 15.84
N LYS A 863 -44.62 -6.63 14.68
CA LYS A 863 -45.02 -7.14 13.38
C LYS A 863 -43.80 -7.59 12.59
N ALA A 864 -43.97 -8.62 11.77
CA ALA A 864 -42.94 -9.04 10.81
C ALA A 864 -43.60 -9.75 9.63
N GLN A 865 -43.06 -9.55 8.44
CA GLN A 865 -43.48 -10.32 7.27
C GLN A 865 -42.70 -11.62 7.27
N ALA A 866 -43.40 -12.74 7.41
CA ALA A 866 -42.77 -14.04 7.55
C ALA A 866 -43.72 -15.16 7.16
N PHE A 867 -43.16 -16.22 6.59
CA PHE A 867 -43.88 -17.48 6.47
C PHE A 867 -42.95 -18.67 6.67
N GLN A 868 -43.56 -19.82 6.96
CA GLN A 868 -42.91 -21.12 6.80
C GLN A 868 -43.64 -21.95 5.76
N ARG A 869 -42.87 -22.63 4.90
CA ARG A 869 -43.36 -23.68 4.01
C ARG A 869 -42.97 -25.04 4.58
N PRO A 870 -43.91 -25.80 5.17
CA PRO A 870 -43.61 -27.12 5.74
C PRO A 870 -43.59 -28.19 4.63
N GLY A 871 -42.41 -28.45 4.07
CA GLY A 871 -42.22 -29.43 2.99
C GLY A 871 -42.15 -28.79 1.60
N SER A 872 -42.38 -29.60 0.56
CA SER A 872 -42.51 -29.07 -0.80
C SER A 872 -43.74 -28.17 -0.95
N ALA A 873 -43.84 -27.37 -2.02
CA ALA A 873 -45.04 -26.58 -2.29
C ALA A 873 -46.31 -27.43 -2.39
N ALA A 874 -46.20 -28.66 -2.91
CA ALA A 874 -47.30 -29.62 -2.96
C ALA A 874 -47.68 -30.11 -1.56
N ASP A 875 -46.71 -30.49 -0.72
CA ASP A 875 -46.97 -30.96 0.65
C ASP A 875 -47.62 -29.87 1.50
N ALA A 876 -47.09 -28.64 1.40
CA ALA A 876 -47.61 -27.48 2.08
C ALA A 876 -49.06 -27.20 1.65
N TYR A 877 -49.37 -27.29 0.35
CA TYR A 877 -50.73 -27.11 -0.16
C TYR A 877 -51.67 -28.23 0.30
N THR A 878 -51.27 -29.50 0.21
CA THR A 878 -52.08 -30.63 0.67
C THR A 878 -52.41 -30.52 2.17
N ALA A 879 -51.43 -30.19 3.00
CA ALA A 879 -51.64 -29.98 4.43
C ALA A 879 -52.60 -28.80 4.69
N TYR A 880 -52.38 -27.67 4.01
CA TYR A 880 -53.22 -26.47 4.15
C TYR A 880 -54.67 -26.73 3.71
N ALA A 881 -54.88 -27.39 2.57
CA ALA A 881 -56.20 -27.75 2.05
C ALA A 881 -56.95 -28.74 2.95
N ALA A 882 -56.21 -29.61 3.66
CA ALA A 882 -56.76 -30.52 4.67
C ALA A 882 -56.98 -29.86 6.05
N GLY A 883 -56.69 -28.57 6.21
CA GLY A 883 -56.76 -27.87 7.51
C GLY A 883 -55.70 -28.32 8.52
N THR A 884 -54.62 -28.96 8.07
CA THR A 884 -53.52 -29.43 8.92
C THR A 884 -52.42 -28.38 8.99
N ASP A 885 -52.21 -27.80 10.17
CA ASP A 885 -51.15 -26.81 10.41
C ASP A 885 -49.84 -27.49 10.85
N LYS A 886 -48.87 -27.52 9.94
CA LYS A 886 -47.50 -28.02 10.16
C LYS A 886 -46.46 -26.92 10.43
N VAL A 887 -46.88 -25.66 10.61
CA VAL A 887 -45.95 -24.58 10.94
C VAL A 887 -45.38 -24.79 12.34
N THR A 888 -44.06 -24.72 12.45
CA THR A 888 -43.25 -24.84 13.68
C THR A 888 -42.43 -23.59 13.99
N THR A 889 -42.51 -22.57 13.11
CA THR A 889 -41.87 -21.27 13.29
C THR A 889 -42.79 -20.28 14.01
N TYR A 890 -42.22 -19.55 14.96
CA TYR A 890 -42.91 -18.59 15.81
C TYR A 890 -42.27 -17.21 15.75
N LEU A 891 -43.06 -16.17 15.50
CA LEU A 891 -42.73 -14.79 15.83
C LEU A 891 -43.00 -14.59 17.32
N TYR A 892 -42.10 -13.92 18.04
CA TYR A 892 -42.24 -13.74 19.48
C TYR A 892 -41.81 -12.35 19.97
N LEU A 893 -42.46 -11.94 21.06
CA LEU A 893 -42.21 -10.71 21.78
C LEU A 893 -42.29 -11.02 23.28
N GLY A 894 -41.15 -10.98 23.95
CA GLY A 894 -40.99 -11.45 25.32
C GLY A 894 -41.48 -12.90 25.50
N PRO A 895 -42.36 -13.18 26.48
CA PRO A 895 -42.90 -14.53 26.68
C PRO A 895 -44.01 -14.91 25.70
N LYS A 896 -44.50 -13.97 24.87
CA LYS A 896 -45.63 -14.18 23.96
C LYS A 896 -45.12 -14.58 22.58
N SER A 897 -45.84 -15.47 21.89
CA SER A 897 -45.49 -15.87 20.54
C SER A 897 -46.69 -16.30 19.72
N VAL A 898 -46.62 -16.09 18.41
CA VAL A 898 -47.61 -16.54 17.42
C VAL A 898 -46.91 -17.37 16.35
N LYS A 899 -47.59 -18.37 15.80
CA LYS A 899 -47.08 -19.06 14.60
C LYS A 899 -47.05 -18.08 13.43
N VAL A 900 -45.99 -18.13 12.64
CA VAL A 900 -45.97 -17.37 11.38
C VAL A 900 -46.96 -17.98 10.39
N LYS A 901 -47.34 -17.22 9.37
CA LYS A 901 -48.19 -17.73 8.31
C LYS A 901 -47.58 -18.94 7.61
N GLN A 902 -48.45 -19.83 7.16
CA GLN A 902 -48.07 -20.85 6.20
C GLN A 902 -47.89 -20.19 4.82
N ALA A 903 -46.88 -20.58 4.05
CA ALA A 903 -46.62 -20.05 2.70
C ALA A 903 -47.85 -19.98 1.76
N VAL A 904 -48.82 -20.88 1.90
CA VAL A 904 -50.05 -20.99 1.12
C VAL A 904 -51.13 -20.00 1.58
N ALA A 905 -51.04 -19.47 2.80
CA ALA A 905 -52.08 -18.63 3.39
C ALA A 905 -52.39 -17.37 2.56
N ASP A 906 -51.35 -16.78 1.96
CA ASP A 906 -51.46 -15.58 1.12
C ASP A 906 -51.11 -15.89 -0.35
N ALA A 907 -51.38 -17.12 -0.82
CA ALA A 907 -51.15 -17.50 -2.21
C ALA A 907 -51.91 -16.59 -3.19
N GLN A 908 -51.25 -16.19 -4.27
CA GLN A 908 -51.78 -15.22 -5.23
C GLN A 908 -52.46 -15.90 -6.41
N THR A 909 -53.50 -15.28 -6.98
CA THR A 909 -54.23 -15.80 -8.14
C THR A 909 -53.50 -15.56 -9.48
N ALA A 910 -52.46 -14.75 -9.47
CA ALA A 910 -51.58 -14.50 -10.60
C ALA A 910 -50.13 -14.44 -10.12
N LYS A 911 -49.20 -14.90 -10.95
CA LYS A 911 -47.76 -14.77 -10.71
C LYS A 911 -47.36 -13.30 -10.65
N LEU A 912 -46.42 -12.97 -9.76
CA LEU A 912 -45.79 -11.66 -9.76
C LEU A 912 -44.75 -11.52 -10.87
N GLY A 913 -44.18 -12.64 -11.33
CA GLY A 913 -43.17 -12.66 -12.39
C GLY A 913 -41.79 -12.18 -11.95
N VAL A 914 -41.53 -12.16 -10.64
CA VAL A 914 -40.26 -11.78 -10.02
C VAL A 914 -39.73 -12.99 -9.25
N GLY A 915 -38.54 -13.48 -9.60
CA GLY A 915 -37.99 -14.71 -9.04
C GLY A 915 -38.74 -15.98 -9.46
N SER A 916 -38.61 -17.03 -8.66
CA SER A 916 -39.24 -18.34 -8.85
C SER A 916 -40.50 -18.46 -8.00
N GLU A 917 -41.62 -18.83 -8.63
CA GLU A 917 -42.90 -19.05 -7.96
C GLU A 917 -43.40 -20.47 -8.22
N SER A 918 -43.87 -21.16 -7.17
CA SER A 918 -44.49 -22.47 -7.29
C SER A 918 -45.98 -22.33 -7.60
N THR A 919 -46.47 -23.11 -8.57
CA THR A 919 -47.91 -23.24 -8.86
C THR A 919 -48.53 -24.29 -7.95
N LEU A 920 -49.62 -23.94 -7.27
CA LEU A 920 -50.37 -24.86 -6.41
C LEU A 920 -51.49 -25.55 -7.19
N ALA A 921 -51.84 -26.77 -6.78
CA ALA A 921 -52.91 -27.57 -7.38
C ALA A 921 -54.32 -27.12 -6.93
N SER A 922 -54.57 -25.82 -6.96
CA SER A 922 -55.88 -25.20 -6.67
C SER A 922 -56.66 -24.91 -7.95
N THR A 923 -57.98 -24.77 -7.83
CA THR A 923 -58.85 -24.39 -8.96
C THR A 923 -59.65 -23.13 -8.59
N PRO A 924 -59.35 -21.96 -9.19
CA PRO A 924 -58.26 -21.68 -10.13
C PRO A 924 -56.86 -21.81 -9.48
N ALA A 925 -55.82 -21.99 -10.30
CA ALA A 925 -54.45 -22.13 -9.84
C ALA A 925 -53.98 -20.88 -9.08
N THR A 926 -53.24 -21.10 -8.00
CA THR A 926 -52.64 -20.05 -7.17
C THR A 926 -51.13 -20.25 -7.08
N TYR A 927 -50.41 -19.21 -6.67
CA TYR A 927 -48.95 -19.15 -6.71
C TYR A 927 -48.39 -18.72 -5.36
N ILE A 928 -47.27 -19.32 -4.97
CA ILE A 928 -46.52 -18.95 -3.77
C ILE A 928 -45.03 -18.73 -4.10
N PRO A 929 -44.30 -17.97 -3.27
CA PRO A 929 -42.85 -17.83 -3.42
C PRO A 929 -42.11 -19.16 -3.39
N ASN A 930 -41.01 -19.25 -4.14
CA ASN A 930 -40.13 -20.42 -4.17
C ASN A 930 -38.63 -20.07 -4.10
N ASP A 931 -38.30 -18.80 -3.94
CA ASP A 931 -36.96 -18.30 -3.64
C ASP A 931 -37.03 -16.98 -2.85
N MET A 932 -35.87 -16.47 -2.40
CA MET A 932 -35.81 -15.23 -1.62
C MET A 932 -36.29 -14.00 -2.41
N GLN A 933 -36.03 -13.95 -3.71
CA GLN A 933 -36.41 -12.81 -4.56
C GLN A 933 -37.93 -12.68 -4.72
N SER A 934 -38.61 -13.80 -4.99
CA SER A 934 -40.07 -13.85 -5.03
C SER A 934 -40.68 -13.58 -3.66
N ALA A 935 -40.10 -14.11 -2.57
CA ALA A 935 -40.59 -13.84 -1.21
C ALA A 935 -40.52 -12.35 -0.85
N SER A 936 -39.38 -11.70 -1.12
CA SER A 936 -39.20 -10.24 -0.94
C SER A 936 -40.22 -9.44 -1.76
N ALA A 937 -40.50 -9.85 -3.00
CA ALA A 937 -41.54 -9.21 -3.81
C ALA A 937 -42.96 -9.36 -3.24
N TYR A 938 -43.28 -10.51 -2.61
CA TYR A 938 -44.54 -10.71 -1.92
C TYR A 938 -44.62 -9.88 -0.64
N PHE A 939 -43.53 -9.80 0.12
CA PHE A 939 -43.42 -8.90 1.28
C PHE A 939 -43.62 -7.43 0.86
N GLY A 940 -43.04 -6.99 -0.24
CA GLY A 940 -43.26 -5.65 -0.80
C GLY A 940 -44.71 -5.32 -1.16
N ARG A 941 -45.59 -6.32 -1.30
CA ARG A 941 -47.05 -6.13 -1.48
C ARG A 941 -47.86 -6.16 -0.18
N GLY A 942 -47.19 -6.19 0.97
CA GLY A 942 -47.84 -6.29 2.29
C GLY A 942 -48.35 -7.69 2.64
N LEU A 943 -47.92 -8.73 1.91
CA LEU A 943 -48.30 -10.11 2.18
C LEU A 943 -47.47 -10.69 3.34
N TYR A 944 -47.97 -11.79 3.90
CA TYR A 944 -47.36 -12.55 4.98
C TYR A 944 -47.13 -11.78 6.29
N ASP A 945 -47.93 -10.76 6.55
CA ASP A 945 -47.82 -9.96 7.76
C ASP A 945 -48.29 -10.76 8.99
N ASN A 946 -47.42 -10.85 10.00
CA ASN A 946 -47.68 -11.52 11.28
C ASN A 946 -47.55 -10.51 12.41
N GLU A 947 -48.20 -10.76 13.54
CA GLU A 947 -48.15 -9.86 14.68
C GLU A 947 -48.33 -10.58 16.01
N VAL A 948 -47.61 -10.11 17.03
CA VAL A 948 -47.69 -10.60 18.39
C VAL A 948 -47.68 -9.40 19.35
N PHE A 949 -48.49 -9.48 20.40
CA PHE A 949 -48.62 -8.45 21.42
C PHE A 949 -48.05 -8.95 22.73
N ALA A 950 -47.43 -8.07 23.49
CA ALA A 950 -46.96 -8.34 24.84
C ALA A 950 -47.08 -7.09 25.70
N ASP A 951 -47.44 -7.28 26.96
CA ASP A 951 -47.38 -6.25 27.98
C ASP A 951 -46.02 -6.30 28.68
N LEU A 952 -45.48 -5.12 28.96
CA LEU A 952 -44.31 -4.92 29.81
C LEU A 952 -44.78 -4.33 31.14
N GLU A 953 -44.44 -4.98 32.25
CA GLU A 953 -45.00 -4.64 33.57
C GLU A 953 -44.28 -3.47 34.27
N ALA A 954 -43.04 -3.20 33.89
CA ALA A 954 -42.19 -2.21 34.55
C ALA A 954 -41.55 -1.28 33.53
N ASP A 955 -41.40 -0.02 33.94
CA ASP A 955 -40.57 0.97 33.25
C ASP A 955 -39.11 0.54 33.28
N ASP A 956 -38.37 1.00 32.27
CA ASP A 956 -36.94 0.73 32.10
C ASP A 956 -36.60 -0.76 31.94
N ALA A 957 -37.58 -1.57 31.53
CA ALA A 957 -37.40 -3.00 31.33
C ALA A 957 -36.86 -3.33 29.93
N SER A 958 -36.30 -4.54 29.81
CA SER A 958 -35.82 -5.07 28.53
C SER A 958 -36.84 -6.03 27.92
N LEU A 959 -37.01 -5.95 26.60
CA LEU A 959 -37.92 -6.80 25.83
C LEU A 959 -37.16 -7.50 24.70
N ARG A 960 -37.13 -8.83 24.75
CA ARG A 960 -36.55 -9.65 23.69
C ARG A 960 -37.58 -9.93 22.61
N LEU A 961 -37.22 -9.70 21.36
CA LEU A 961 -38.06 -9.92 20.19
C LEU A 961 -37.35 -10.79 19.15
N GLY A 962 -38.11 -11.48 18.31
CA GLY A 962 -37.52 -12.21 17.20
C GLY A 962 -38.40 -13.29 16.61
N ILE A 963 -37.75 -14.17 15.85
CA ILE A 963 -38.37 -15.31 15.19
C ILE A 963 -37.57 -16.58 15.50
N ARG A 964 -38.26 -17.67 15.83
CA ARG A 964 -37.63 -18.93 16.24
C ARG A 964 -38.33 -20.14 15.65
N CYS A 965 -37.58 -21.20 15.41
CA CYS A 965 -38.07 -22.49 14.97
C CYS A 965 -37.48 -23.59 15.85
N GLY A 966 -38.35 -24.26 16.63
CA GLY A 966 -37.92 -25.28 17.59
C GLY A 966 -37.74 -26.68 16.99
N SER A 967 -38.33 -26.94 15.81
CA SER A 967 -38.25 -28.21 15.10
C SER A 967 -38.40 -27.99 13.60
N SER A 968 -37.61 -28.69 12.79
CA SER A 968 -37.59 -28.54 11.34
C SER A 968 -37.48 -29.92 10.68
N ASP A 969 -38.29 -30.17 9.65
CA ASP A 969 -38.26 -31.41 8.87
C ASP A 969 -37.71 -31.17 7.46
N ASN A 970 -37.67 -32.24 6.66
CA ASN A 970 -37.26 -32.17 5.27
C ASN A 970 -38.04 -31.08 4.49
N MET A 971 -37.29 -30.26 3.76
CA MET A 971 -37.77 -29.13 2.95
C MET A 971 -38.51 -28.02 3.71
N TYR A 972 -38.42 -27.95 5.04
CA TYR A 972 -38.98 -26.81 5.77
C TYR A 972 -38.18 -25.55 5.44
N TRP A 973 -38.89 -24.52 5.00
CA TRP A 973 -38.30 -23.25 4.61
C TRP A 973 -38.97 -22.12 5.37
N THR A 974 -38.22 -21.38 6.16
CA THR A 974 -38.68 -20.14 6.80
C THR A 974 -37.96 -18.97 6.18
N ILE A 975 -38.71 -17.93 5.84
CA ILE A 975 -38.19 -16.67 5.32
C ILE A 975 -38.96 -15.50 5.94
N PHE A 976 -38.24 -14.42 6.23
CA PHE A 976 -38.79 -13.26 6.95
C PHE A 976 -38.05 -11.95 6.63
N ASP A 977 -38.77 -10.85 6.84
CA ASP A 977 -38.33 -9.46 6.67
C ASP A 977 -39.24 -8.49 7.46
N ASN A 978 -38.86 -7.21 7.51
CA ASN A 978 -39.70 -6.06 7.82
C ASN A 978 -40.34 -6.12 9.21
N PHE A 979 -39.47 -6.27 10.21
CA PHE A 979 -39.82 -6.14 11.61
C PHE A 979 -40.26 -4.69 11.90
N ARG A 980 -41.37 -4.54 12.60
CA ARG A 980 -41.94 -3.24 13.02
C ARG A 980 -42.38 -3.34 14.47
N LEU A 981 -42.11 -2.31 15.26
CA LEU A 981 -42.47 -2.25 16.67
C LEU A 981 -43.39 -1.06 16.91
N TYR A 982 -44.53 -1.33 17.53
CA TYR A 982 -45.51 -0.30 17.89
C TYR A 982 -45.79 -0.34 19.39
N TYR A 983 -46.02 0.83 19.96
CA TYR A 983 -46.32 1.02 21.38
C TYR A 983 -47.67 1.71 21.58
N TYR A 984 -48.42 1.19 22.54
CA TYR A 984 -49.82 1.54 22.78
C TYR A 984 -50.06 2.20 24.15
N GLY A 985 -49.01 2.68 24.80
CA GLY A 985 -49.12 3.35 26.10
C GLY A 985 -49.63 2.41 27.19
N SER A 986 -50.47 2.95 28.06
CA SER A 986 -51.11 2.25 29.20
C SER A 986 -52.20 1.25 28.82
N LEU A 987 -52.52 1.09 27.53
CA LEU A 987 -53.41 0.04 27.06
C LEU A 987 -52.79 -1.35 27.31
N THR A 988 -53.63 -2.37 27.45
CA THR A 988 -53.19 -3.77 27.62
C THR A 988 -53.29 -4.55 26.31
N ALA A 989 -52.45 -5.56 26.14
CA ALA A 989 -52.42 -6.40 24.95
C ALA A 989 -53.79 -7.02 24.64
N ASP A 990 -54.57 -7.41 25.66
CA ASP A 990 -55.92 -7.95 25.48
C ASP A 990 -56.92 -6.93 24.91
N VAL A 991 -56.74 -5.65 25.20
CA VAL A 991 -57.56 -4.56 24.64
C VAL A 991 -57.16 -4.26 23.21
N VAL A 992 -55.84 -4.19 22.94
CA VAL A 992 -55.29 -3.78 21.64
C VAL A 992 -55.42 -4.90 20.59
N ALA A 993 -55.15 -6.15 20.97
CA ALA A 993 -55.21 -7.28 20.06
C ALA A 993 -56.64 -7.52 19.55
N GLY A 994 -57.67 -7.12 20.29
CA GLY A 994 -59.08 -7.40 20.00
C GLY A 994 -59.43 -8.88 20.16
N ILE A 995 -60.69 -9.25 19.88
CA ILE A 995 -61.14 -10.65 19.96
C ILE A 995 -60.61 -11.42 18.73
N ARG A 996 -59.61 -12.29 18.94
CA ARG A 996 -58.99 -13.10 17.87
C ARG A 996 -59.41 -14.57 17.85
N ASP A 997 -59.80 -15.11 19.00
CA ASP A 997 -60.27 -16.49 19.14
C ASP A 997 -61.70 -16.52 19.68
N VAL A 998 -62.67 -16.56 18.76
CA VAL A 998 -64.03 -17.00 19.10
C VAL A 998 -64.13 -18.45 18.69
N GLN A 999 -64.18 -19.37 19.67
CA GLN A 999 -64.57 -20.75 19.42
C GLN A 999 -65.97 -20.74 18.79
N PRO A 1000 -66.15 -21.05 17.50
CA PRO A 1000 -67.47 -21.03 16.90
C PRO A 1000 -68.24 -22.22 17.46
N ARG A 1001 -69.22 -21.95 18.33
CA ARG A 1001 -70.24 -22.97 18.60
C ARG A 1001 -71.16 -23.00 17.38
N ALA A 1002 -71.30 -24.18 16.77
CA ALA A 1002 -72.26 -24.40 15.69
C ALA A 1002 -73.67 -23.94 16.11
N ALA A 1003 -74.31 -23.10 15.30
CA ALA A 1003 -75.71 -22.77 15.48
C ALA A 1003 -76.54 -24.06 15.28
N THR A 1004 -77.38 -24.40 16.26
CA THR A 1004 -78.37 -25.46 16.10
C THR A 1004 -79.47 -25.02 15.12
N PRO A 1005 -80.07 -25.95 14.35
CA PRO A 1005 -80.99 -25.58 13.28
C PRO A 1005 -82.35 -25.17 13.85
N ALA A 1006 -82.61 -23.86 13.98
CA ALA A 1006 -83.95 -23.23 14.00
C ALA A 1006 -83.97 -21.73 14.42
N ASP A 1007 -82.84 -21.13 14.79
CA ASP A 1007 -82.84 -19.80 15.41
C ASP A 1007 -82.89 -18.62 14.41
N ASN A 1008 -83.52 -17.53 14.85
CA ASN A 1008 -83.49 -16.24 14.16
C ASN A 1008 -82.14 -15.54 14.38
N VAL A 1009 -81.62 -14.90 13.33
CA VAL A 1009 -80.37 -14.13 13.34
C VAL A 1009 -80.70 -12.65 13.37
N TYR A 1010 -80.20 -11.95 14.36
CA TYR A 1010 -80.34 -10.52 14.51
C TYR A 1010 -78.98 -9.83 14.39
N THR A 1011 -78.96 -8.58 13.96
CA THR A 1011 -77.79 -7.70 14.14
C THR A 1011 -77.61 -7.33 15.61
N LEU A 1012 -76.45 -6.78 15.97
CA LEU A 1012 -76.14 -6.32 17.33
C LEU A 1012 -77.15 -5.32 17.91
N ASP A 1013 -77.79 -4.51 17.06
CA ASP A 1013 -78.86 -3.56 17.41
C ASP A 1013 -80.26 -4.20 17.45
N GLY A 1014 -80.35 -5.54 17.33
CA GLY A 1014 -81.58 -6.30 17.53
C GLY A 1014 -82.50 -6.42 16.30
N ARG A 1015 -82.04 -6.06 15.10
CA ARG A 1015 -82.84 -6.20 13.87
C ARG A 1015 -82.71 -7.59 13.28
N LEU A 1016 -83.83 -8.23 13.01
CA LEU A 1016 -83.89 -9.56 12.41
C LEU A 1016 -83.39 -9.51 10.95
N VAL A 1017 -82.30 -10.22 10.65
CA VAL A 1017 -81.70 -10.28 9.31
C VAL A 1017 -81.86 -11.62 8.62
N ARG A 1018 -82.17 -12.69 9.37
CA ARG A 1018 -82.51 -13.99 8.79
C ARG A 1018 -83.35 -14.82 9.75
N ARG A 1019 -84.46 -15.41 9.29
CA ARG A 1019 -85.28 -16.33 10.09
C ARG A 1019 -84.81 -17.77 9.96
N HIS A 1020 -84.90 -18.53 11.06
CA HIS A 1020 -84.64 -19.97 11.11
C HIS A 1020 -83.36 -20.41 10.38
N ALA A 1021 -82.29 -19.65 10.58
CA ALA A 1021 -81.07 -19.82 9.81
C ALA A 1021 -80.36 -21.13 10.20
N LYS A 1022 -80.01 -21.93 9.19
CA LYS A 1022 -79.13 -23.11 9.37
C LYS A 1022 -77.65 -22.74 9.30
N SER A 1023 -77.33 -21.57 8.75
CA SER A 1023 -75.99 -20.99 8.72
C SER A 1023 -76.05 -19.46 8.62
N LEU A 1024 -74.94 -18.81 8.98
CA LEU A 1024 -74.77 -17.37 8.82
C LEU A 1024 -74.31 -16.99 7.39
N GLU A 1025 -74.07 -17.97 6.51
CA GLU A 1025 -73.51 -17.81 5.16
C GLU A 1025 -74.39 -16.95 4.22
N GLY A 1026 -73.82 -15.92 3.58
CA GLY A 1026 -74.51 -14.95 2.70
C GLY A 1026 -74.93 -13.59 3.31
N LEU A 1027 -74.93 -13.43 4.64
CA LEU A 1027 -74.86 -12.11 5.35
C LEU A 1027 -73.51 -11.33 5.14
N PRO A 1028 -73.35 -10.11 5.63
CA PRO A 1028 -72.03 -9.47 5.79
C PRO A 1028 -71.19 -10.12 6.91
N ARG A 1029 -69.88 -9.83 6.98
CA ARG A 1029 -69.06 -10.16 8.17
C ARG A 1029 -69.45 -9.25 9.32
N GLY A 1030 -69.57 -9.81 10.52
CA GLY A 1030 -69.99 -9.02 11.69
C GLY A 1030 -70.42 -9.86 12.88
N ILE A 1031 -70.83 -9.18 13.95
CA ILE A 1031 -71.36 -9.80 15.17
C ILE A 1031 -72.89 -9.79 15.09
N TYR A 1032 -73.47 -10.97 15.23
CA TYR A 1032 -74.91 -11.23 15.20
C TYR A 1032 -75.37 -11.79 16.54
N ILE A 1033 -76.68 -11.70 16.79
CA ILE A 1033 -77.34 -12.38 17.90
C ILE A 1033 -78.13 -13.55 17.32
N VAL A 1034 -77.82 -14.78 17.72
CA VAL A 1034 -78.50 -16.01 17.29
C VAL A 1034 -78.93 -16.76 18.56
N GLY A 1035 -80.22 -17.06 18.69
CA GLY A 1035 -80.74 -17.77 19.88
C GLY A 1035 -80.46 -17.03 21.21
N GLY A 1036 -80.44 -15.69 21.19
CA GLY A 1036 -80.15 -14.85 22.36
C GLY A 1036 -78.68 -14.75 22.76
N LYS A 1037 -77.74 -15.27 21.94
CA LYS A 1037 -76.29 -15.24 22.20
C LYS A 1037 -75.56 -14.52 21.08
N LYS A 1038 -74.44 -13.84 21.41
CA LYS A 1038 -73.57 -13.18 20.44
C LYS A 1038 -72.78 -14.25 19.66
N VAL A 1039 -72.80 -14.17 18.34
CA VAL A 1039 -72.13 -15.07 17.40
C VAL A 1039 -71.44 -14.22 16.33
N VAL A 1040 -70.20 -14.52 16.00
CA VAL A 1040 -69.45 -13.82 14.94
C VAL A 1040 -69.58 -14.60 13.64
N ARG A 1041 -69.69 -13.88 12.53
CA ARG A 1041 -69.59 -14.45 11.18
C ARG A 1041 -68.39 -13.92 10.41
#